data_AF-A0A370BYF2-F1
#
_entry.id   AF-A0A370BYF2-F1
#
_cell.length_a   1.000
_cell.length_b   1.000
_cell.length_c   1.000
_cell.angle_alpha   90.00
_cell.angle_beta   90.00
_cell.angle_gamma   90.00
#
_symmetry.space_group_name_H-M   'P 1'
#
loop_
_entity.id
_entity.type
_entity.pdbx_description
1 polymer ?
#
loop_
_entity_poly.entity_id
_entity_poly.type
_entity_poly.pdbx_seq_one_letter_code
_entity_poly.pdbx_strand_id
1 'polypeptide(L)'
;MTLREEGHKEGITPGKEQLTSDIEHSLKLATEYALSSIRSDGHWCGELRSNVTITAEYIFLRHALGLDLRTDNAAYCRYILSQQNCDGSWGLAPEYPGDVSTTTEAYLALKLLGTSPDMPAMQQARAFVRKAGGAEKVRVFTRIFLATFGLFPWDAVPQLPVELILLPSSCPINMYTLASWARGTIAPLLIICHHQPVYALPEDYLDELWLDPTDKNVPYGSSLRDLLSRGDITGLAFSVVDNLLYYLNGLRSVPLLRSYARRKCIQWILERQEPTGDWAGIFPPMHASIYAFVLEGYELNDPPVRLGIQALENFAWEDEKGKRIQACVSPVWDTALMSIGLCDAMSPDKQILQQAITWIRNRQLLKPCGDWRIYRSKLAPGGFSFEYENSHYPDVDDTAAIILAQLKQDPQSVASDSVIAAATWILGMQNPDGGWAAFDVENDKLFLNKIPFSDMDSLCDTSCADITGRILEAFGLMMKRELKRPVLSPMLRHACIRGITYLASTQESNGAWFGRWGCNYIYGTCHALCGLAYYMEDDKRVSGLVAPALQWLKSKQNDDGGWGEPLLSYRTPGTQLQQQSTPSQTAWALMGLLAHLPLTDPAIERGIRWLVCSQQPEKGNGASWPEAPNKMMDFFPIFNRARPATVPTDKVVPLRYWDDLDYLRRLCHDFTFRFDDVLDASKLDAALARLTEIGNWGQLGARLRLNDQNRLEYHIPAEYTKARPAYNFTTNEYGLRISEHALGKQLPKAGQDQSVLSPSPAVFAPIVRHPDSPRKLADWIYTDRPQLHIHVSVFQDATLVTVSYVHTLFDAIARTTFFKAWIAVLRGREDEVPPFIPFEHDPLRTLGTEAPVKPYSNFGRALSGLSLVIFGLRYLWELLWYQKEEEHPIRLPRRCVEQLKESARKELAAMSPDNEAKAPFLSEGDVVMAWWVRTITTALNPAPNRTIMVMNVFNVWALFEEWFPSGGAGFIGNAFFYSYTLLVASQVIQDASLAYVASKNRKALMEHRTKEQVQALTSMQRASFTRTPPVVGDANLLFMACTNQHKARYFELDFSAAVVAPGVPLSERPHALGRPSYINDIETCQGYPTRNVVRIIGKDAAGDYWLLFKTRPGAWAAIHRQLVALLELDEQK
;
A
#
# COMPACT_ATOMS: atom_id res chain seq x y z
N MET A 1 -14.88 -24.61 -40.94
CA MET A 1 -15.73 -24.56 -42.14
C MET A 1 -15.47 -23.23 -42.81
N THR A 2 -15.09 -23.28 -44.09
CA THR A 2 -14.65 -22.19 -44.98
C THR A 2 -15.67 -21.06 -45.13
N LEU A 3 -15.21 -19.81 -44.98
CA LEU A 3 -15.64 -18.69 -45.83
C LEU A 3 -14.42 -17.80 -46.11
N ARG A 4 -14.01 -17.80 -47.39
CA ARG A 4 -13.18 -16.76 -48.00
C ARG A 4 -14.09 -15.56 -48.25
N GLU A 5 -13.62 -14.36 -47.93
CA GLU A 5 -13.99 -13.15 -48.67
C GLU A 5 -12.70 -12.49 -49.16
N GLU A 6 -12.55 -12.48 -50.49
CA GLU A 6 -11.64 -11.62 -51.21
C GLU A 6 -12.25 -10.22 -51.30
N GLY A 7 -11.44 -9.19 -51.08
CA GLY A 7 -11.60 -7.91 -51.75
C GLY A 7 -11.94 -6.70 -50.87
N HIS A 8 -10.91 -6.06 -50.32
CA HIS A 8 -10.72 -4.60 -50.41
C HIS A 8 -9.21 -4.30 -50.30
N LYS A 9 -8.54 -4.18 -51.46
CA LYS A 9 -7.22 -3.53 -51.53
C LYS A 9 -7.46 -2.02 -51.54
N GLU A 10 -7.59 -1.42 -50.37
CA GLU A 10 -7.31 0.00 -50.23
C GLU A 10 -5.82 0.23 -50.49
N GLY A 11 -5.49 1.22 -51.32
CA GLY A 11 -4.12 1.50 -51.75
C GLY A 11 -3.19 1.70 -50.56
N ILE A 12 -2.27 0.75 -50.37
CA ILE A 12 -1.19 0.85 -49.40
C ILE A 12 -0.21 1.90 -49.94
N THR A 13 0.01 2.96 -49.18
CA THR A 13 0.98 4.00 -49.53
C THR A 13 2.41 3.43 -49.53
N PRO A 14 3.33 3.92 -50.38
CA PRO A 14 4.68 3.33 -50.57
C PRO A 14 5.50 3.12 -49.29
N GLY A 15 5.29 3.96 -48.26
CA GLY A 15 6.00 3.85 -46.97
C GLY A 15 5.51 2.71 -46.04
N LYS A 16 4.33 2.13 -46.30
CA LYS A 16 3.78 1.00 -45.54
C LYS A 16 4.28 -0.35 -46.07
N GLU A 17 4.43 -0.50 -47.38
CA GLU A 17 5.00 -1.72 -47.99
C GLU A 17 6.45 -1.94 -47.54
N GLN A 18 7.24 -0.86 -47.45
CA GLN A 18 8.61 -0.92 -46.93
C GLN A 18 8.65 -1.39 -45.47
N LEU A 19 7.80 -0.84 -44.59
CA LEU A 19 7.78 -1.23 -43.18
C LEU A 19 7.40 -2.70 -43.00
N THR A 20 6.43 -3.22 -43.76
CA THR A 20 6.09 -4.65 -43.72
C THR A 20 7.28 -5.53 -44.09
N SER A 21 8.01 -5.18 -45.16
CA SER A 21 9.22 -5.90 -45.55
C SER A 21 10.31 -5.84 -44.47
N ASP A 22 10.48 -4.69 -43.81
CA ASP A 22 11.48 -4.54 -42.75
C ASP A 22 11.11 -5.37 -41.51
N ILE A 23 9.81 -5.45 -41.16
CA ILE A 23 9.30 -6.31 -40.07
C ILE A 23 9.55 -7.78 -40.38
N GLU A 24 9.22 -8.25 -41.59
CA GLU A 24 9.44 -9.65 -41.99
C GLU A 24 10.92 -10.01 -41.93
N HIS A 25 11.80 -9.11 -42.38
CA HIS A 25 13.24 -9.30 -42.29
C HIS A 25 13.73 -9.34 -40.83
N SER A 26 13.30 -8.39 -40.01
CA SER A 26 13.66 -8.31 -38.59
C SER A 26 13.21 -9.55 -37.82
N LEU A 27 11.97 -10.01 -38.05
CA LEU A 27 11.40 -11.21 -37.43
C LEU A 27 12.15 -12.49 -37.85
N LYS A 28 12.54 -12.59 -39.12
CA LYS A 28 13.37 -13.70 -39.61
C LYS A 28 14.71 -13.75 -38.86
N LEU A 29 15.41 -12.62 -38.75
CA LEU A 29 16.70 -12.56 -38.05
C LEU A 29 16.56 -12.87 -36.55
N ALA A 30 15.50 -12.38 -35.90
CA ALA A 30 15.21 -12.70 -34.51
C ALA A 30 14.91 -14.19 -34.30
N THR A 31 14.18 -14.80 -35.23
CA THR A 31 13.87 -16.25 -35.23
C THR A 31 15.15 -17.06 -35.40
N GLU A 32 16.02 -16.68 -36.35
CA GLU A 32 17.32 -17.35 -36.55
C GLU A 32 18.19 -17.29 -35.29
N TYR A 33 18.21 -16.13 -34.61
CA TYR A 33 18.93 -15.98 -33.34
C TYR A 33 18.33 -16.86 -32.23
N ALA A 34 17.01 -16.85 -32.07
CA ALA A 34 16.30 -17.71 -31.12
C ALA A 34 16.63 -19.19 -31.36
N LEU A 35 16.58 -19.66 -32.60
CA LEU A 35 16.93 -21.05 -32.94
C LEU A 35 18.41 -21.36 -32.71
N SER A 36 19.32 -20.39 -32.88
CA SER A 36 20.75 -20.59 -32.61
C SER A 36 21.10 -20.68 -31.12
N SER A 37 20.25 -20.12 -30.24
CA SER A 37 20.47 -20.07 -28.79
C SER A 37 19.83 -21.23 -28.02
N ILE A 38 19.10 -22.12 -28.72
CA ILE A 38 18.48 -23.30 -28.11
C ILE A 38 19.56 -24.28 -27.62
N ARG A 39 19.31 -24.90 -26.46
CA ARG A 39 20.17 -25.97 -25.94
C ARG A 39 19.86 -27.30 -26.60
N SER A 40 20.79 -28.25 -26.52
CA SER A 40 20.73 -29.53 -27.24
C SER A 40 19.52 -30.41 -26.90
N ASP A 41 18.97 -30.26 -25.70
CA ASP A 41 17.76 -30.95 -25.23
C ASP A 41 16.46 -30.20 -25.55
N GLY A 42 16.55 -29.04 -26.23
CA GLY A 42 15.42 -28.33 -26.82
C GLY A 42 14.80 -27.23 -25.95
N HIS A 43 15.54 -26.69 -24.99
CA HIS A 43 15.08 -25.61 -24.12
C HIS A 43 15.95 -24.36 -24.26
N TRP A 44 15.42 -23.23 -23.80
CA TRP A 44 16.15 -21.97 -23.66
C TRP A 44 16.41 -21.68 -22.19
N CYS A 45 17.54 -21.05 -21.90
CA CYS A 45 17.89 -20.59 -20.57
C CYS A 45 18.99 -19.54 -20.70
N GLY A 46 18.60 -18.29 -20.50
CA GLY A 46 19.50 -17.13 -20.47
C GLY A 46 20.15 -16.95 -19.09
N GLU A 47 21.07 -15.99 -19.00
CA GLU A 47 21.63 -15.58 -17.71
C GLU A 47 20.61 -14.73 -16.94
N LEU A 48 20.28 -15.14 -15.71
CA LEU A 48 19.51 -14.31 -14.79
C LEU A 48 20.43 -13.40 -13.97
N ARG A 49 20.54 -12.15 -14.40
CA ARG A 49 21.39 -11.14 -13.76
C ARG A 49 20.71 -10.53 -12.53
N SER A 50 21.48 -10.33 -11.46
CA SER A 50 21.06 -9.62 -10.25
C SER A 50 22.11 -8.59 -9.83
N ASN A 51 22.70 -8.69 -8.64
CA ASN A 51 23.78 -7.84 -8.17
C ASN A 51 24.97 -8.67 -7.69
N VAL A 52 26.03 -8.00 -7.25
CA VAL A 52 27.27 -8.66 -6.84
C VAL A 52 27.18 -9.39 -5.50
N THR A 53 26.14 -9.15 -4.68
CA THR A 53 26.07 -9.76 -3.34
C THR A 53 25.96 -11.27 -3.42
N ILE A 54 25.22 -11.83 -4.37
CA ILE A 54 25.13 -13.29 -4.56
C ILE A 54 26.50 -13.94 -4.70
N THR A 55 27.39 -13.34 -5.50
CA THR A 55 28.76 -13.86 -5.67
C THR A 55 29.64 -13.53 -4.46
N ALA A 56 29.47 -12.37 -3.82
CA ALA A 56 30.19 -12.02 -2.59
C ALA A 56 29.86 -13.00 -1.44
N GLU A 57 28.58 -13.25 -1.20
CA GLU A 57 28.04 -14.20 -0.22
C GLU A 57 28.52 -15.64 -0.52
N TYR A 58 28.62 -16.01 -1.80
CA TYR A 58 29.23 -17.29 -2.18
C TYR A 58 30.71 -17.39 -1.79
N ILE A 59 31.48 -16.32 -2.00
CA ILE A 59 32.88 -16.24 -1.57
C ILE A 59 32.97 -16.33 -0.05
N PHE A 60 32.04 -15.69 0.68
CA PHE A 60 31.95 -15.78 2.14
C PHE A 60 31.76 -17.23 2.59
N LEU A 61 30.80 -17.94 1.99
CA LEU A 61 30.56 -19.36 2.26
C LEU A 61 31.81 -20.21 2.05
N ARG A 62 32.44 -20.08 0.88
CA ARG A 62 33.66 -20.84 0.56
C ARG A 62 34.79 -20.54 1.52
N HIS A 63 34.99 -19.28 1.87
CA HIS A 63 36.02 -18.88 2.83
C HIS A 63 35.75 -19.48 4.22
N ALA A 64 34.53 -19.32 4.74
CA ALA A 64 34.14 -19.84 6.05
C ALA A 64 34.27 -21.37 6.15
N LEU A 65 33.96 -22.10 5.07
CA LEU A 65 34.05 -23.55 5.03
C LEU A 65 35.42 -24.09 4.59
N GLY A 66 36.41 -23.22 4.32
CA GLY A 66 37.74 -23.62 3.86
C GLY A 66 37.76 -24.28 2.47
N LEU A 67 36.79 -23.97 1.61
CA LEU A 67 36.73 -24.43 0.22
C LEU A 67 37.71 -23.65 -0.65
N ASP A 68 38.29 -24.30 -1.68
CA ASP A 68 39.30 -23.67 -2.52
C ASP A 68 38.73 -22.46 -3.28
N LEU A 69 39.29 -21.27 -3.06
CA LEU A 69 38.99 -20.04 -3.78
C LEU A 69 40.07 -19.67 -4.80
N ARG A 70 41.22 -20.36 -4.80
CA ARG A 70 42.39 -19.97 -5.60
C ARG A 70 42.17 -20.14 -7.09
N THR A 71 41.49 -21.21 -7.49
CA THR A 71 41.27 -21.56 -8.90
C THR A 71 40.49 -20.45 -9.64
N ASP A 72 39.42 -19.95 -9.03
CA ASP A 72 38.52 -18.96 -9.66
C ASP A 72 38.75 -17.52 -9.18
N ASN A 73 39.78 -17.28 -8.36
CA ASN A 73 40.02 -15.99 -7.68
C ASN A 73 40.00 -14.81 -8.67
N ALA A 74 40.80 -14.91 -9.73
CA ALA A 74 40.91 -13.86 -10.73
C ALA A 74 39.61 -13.64 -11.51
N ALA A 75 38.80 -14.68 -11.69
CA ALA A 75 37.53 -14.61 -12.39
C ALA A 75 36.47 -13.91 -11.52
N TYR A 76 36.40 -14.20 -10.22
CA TYR A 76 35.51 -13.50 -9.28
C TYR A 76 35.90 -12.02 -9.11
N CYS A 77 37.19 -11.73 -8.93
CA CYS A 77 37.69 -10.35 -8.84
C CYS A 77 37.30 -9.53 -10.08
N ARG A 78 37.49 -10.10 -11.27
CA ARG A 78 37.13 -9.45 -12.53
C ARG A 78 35.64 -9.16 -12.63
N TYR A 79 34.79 -10.11 -12.25
CA TYR A 79 33.34 -9.90 -12.26
C TYR A 79 32.93 -8.78 -11.32
N ILE A 80 33.32 -8.85 -10.04
CA ILE A 80 32.91 -7.85 -9.04
C ILE A 80 33.38 -6.45 -9.48
N LEU A 81 34.64 -6.30 -9.88
CA LEU A 81 35.18 -5.02 -10.37
C LEU A 81 34.49 -4.54 -11.65
N SER A 82 34.05 -5.44 -12.54
CA SER A 82 33.33 -5.07 -13.76
C SER A 82 31.95 -4.44 -13.51
N GLN A 83 31.37 -4.65 -12.32
CA GLN A 83 30.07 -4.12 -11.93
C GLN A 83 30.17 -2.85 -11.06
N GLN A 84 31.39 -2.34 -10.81
CA GLN A 84 31.58 -1.15 -9.99
C GLN A 84 31.07 0.10 -10.72
N ASN A 85 30.29 0.92 -10.02
CA ASN A 85 29.84 2.23 -10.50
C ASN A 85 31.01 3.23 -10.56
N CYS A 86 30.83 4.32 -11.30
CA CYS A 86 31.85 5.36 -11.47
C CYS A 86 32.26 6.07 -10.18
N ASP A 87 31.40 6.08 -9.15
CA ASP A 87 31.68 6.63 -7.83
C ASP A 87 32.35 5.62 -6.87
N GLY A 88 32.65 4.42 -7.37
CA GLY A 88 33.25 3.31 -6.63
C GLY A 88 32.25 2.41 -5.89
N SER A 89 30.95 2.70 -5.98
CA SER A 89 29.92 1.91 -5.29
C SER A 89 29.46 0.68 -6.09
N TRP A 90 28.66 -0.18 -5.46
CA TRP A 90 27.83 -1.18 -6.13
C TRP A 90 26.36 -1.01 -5.72
N GLY A 91 25.44 -1.14 -6.66
CA GLY A 91 23.99 -1.00 -6.44
C GLY A 91 23.24 -2.33 -6.34
N LEU A 92 21.95 -2.25 -5.99
CA LEU A 92 21.05 -3.42 -5.86
C LEU A 92 20.76 -4.14 -7.19
N ALA A 93 21.09 -3.51 -8.31
CA ALA A 93 21.05 -4.04 -9.66
C ALA A 93 22.16 -3.35 -10.49
N PRO A 94 22.51 -3.87 -11.68
CA PRO A 94 23.51 -3.25 -12.53
C PRO A 94 23.09 -1.81 -12.87
N GLU A 95 24.03 -0.87 -12.74
CA GLU A 95 23.83 0.56 -13.00
C GLU A 95 22.77 1.25 -12.11
N TYR A 96 22.31 0.59 -11.05
CA TYR A 96 21.49 1.20 -10.02
C TYR A 96 22.38 2.06 -9.09
N PRO A 97 21.85 3.15 -8.51
CA PRO A 97 22.59 3.92 -7.52
C PRO A 97 23.19 3.05 -6.42
N GLY A 98 24.40 3.42 -5.97
CA GLY A 98 25.14 2.67 -4.96
C GLY A 98 24.34 2.39 -3.69
N ASP A 99 24.50 1.20 -3.15
CA ASP A 99 23.93 0.75 -1.89
C ASP A 99 25.04 0.44 -0.88
N VAL A 100 24.89 0.89 0.37
CA VAL A 100 25.91 0.73 1.41
C VAL A 100 26.16 -0.75 1.75
N SER A 101 25.12 -1.56 1.74
CA SER A 101 25.20 -3.00 2.05
C SER A 101 25.89 -3.74 0.92
N THR A 102 25.43 -3.55 -0.31
CA THR A 102 26.04 -4.16 -1.50
C THR A 102 27.51 -3.78 -1.65
N THR A 103 27.85 -2.49 -1.46
CA THR A 103 29.23 -2.01 -1.55
C THR A 103 30.11 -2.61 -0.46
N THR A 104 29.58 -2.72 0.77
CA THR A 104 30.32 -3.33 1.89
C THR A 104 30.59 -4.81 1.64
N GLU A 105 29.62 -5.56 1.14
CA GLU A 105 29.78 -6.98 0.82
C GLU A 105 30.76 -7.19 -0.35
N ALA A 106 30.67 -6.39 -1.40
CA ALA A 106 31.60 -6.43 -2.52
C ALA A 106 33.05 -6.12 -2.09
N TYR A 107 33.23 -5.11 -1.24
CA TYR A 107 34.53 -4.74 -0.67
C TYR A 107 35.11 -5.88 0.17
N LEU A 108 34.32 -6.48 1.05
CA LEU A 108 34.77 -7.63 1.86
C LEU A 108 35.17 -8.81 0.96
N ALA A 109 34.37 -9.14 -0.06
CA ALA A 109 34.68 -10.24 -0.97
C ALA A 109 36.00 -10.00 -1.73
N LEU A 110 36.21 -8.80 -2.26
CA LEU A 110 37.48 -8.43 -2.91
C LEU A 110 38.66 -8.52 -1.95
N LYS A 111 38.50 -8.08 -0.70
CA LYS A 111 39.54 -8.16 0.34
C LYS A 111 39.87 -9.63 0.69
N LEU A 112 38.86 -10.48 0.84
CA LEU A 112 39.02 -11.94 1.05
C LEU A 112 39.73 -12.63 -0.12
N LEU A 113 39.53 -12.14 -1.35
CA LEU A 113 40.23 -12.61 -2.54
C LEU A 113 41.67 -12.04 -2.67
N GLY A 114 42.11 -11.20 -1.74
CA GLY A 114 43.47 -10.64 -1.70
C GLY A 114 43.65 -9.31 -2.44
N THR A 115 42.57 -8.63 -2.79
CA THR A 115 42.65 -7.28 -3.38
C THR A 115 43.12 -6.27 -2.34
N SER A 116 44.16 -5.48 -2.66
CA SER A 116 44.71 -4.48 -1.74
C SER A 116 43.71 -3.33 -1.48
N PRO A 117 43.49 -2.92 -0.22
CA PRO A 117 42.73 -1.72 0.13
C PRO A 117 43.25 -0.42 -0.50
N ASP A 118 44.52 -0.40 -0.92
CA ASP A 118 45.15 0.75 -1.57
C ASP A 118 44.87 0.84 -3.08
N MET A 119 44.22 -0.18 -3.66
CA MET A 119 43.79 -0.12 -5.05
C MET A 119 42.77 1.02 -5.24
N PRO A 120 42.86 1.83 -6.31
CA PRO A 120 41.95 2.97 -6.53
C PRO A 120 40.46 2.61 -6.43
N ALA A 121 40.07 1.46 -6.99
CA ALA A 121 38.71 0.92 -6.89
C ALA A 121 38.26 0.70 -5.43
N MET A 122 39.12 0.13 -4.59
CA MET A 122 38.84 -0.10 -3.17
C MET A 122 38.79 1.21 -2.39
N GLN A 123 39.67 2.18 -2.70
CA GLN A 123 39.67 3.50 -2.06
C GLN A 123 38.37 4.27 -2.32
N GLN A 124 37.85 4.21 -3.55
CA GLN A 124 36.59 4.84 -3.93
C GLN A 124 35.40 4.16 -3.23
N ALA A 125 35.37 2.82 -3.22
CA ALA A 125 34.36 2.04 -2.51
C ALA A 125 34.31 2.39 -1.01
N ARG A 126 35.49 2.46 -0.35
CA ARG A 126 35.62 2.89 1.03
C ARG A 126 35.08 4.31 1.23
N ALA A 127 35.46 5.24 0.36
CA ALA A 127 34.99 6.63 0.44
C ALA A 127 33.45 6.71 0.31
N PHE A 128 32.87 5.93 -0.59
CA PHE A 128 31.42 5.80 -0.74
C PHE A 128 30.76 5.26 0.53
N VAL A 129 31.23 4.12 1.07
CA VAL A 129 30.64 3.49 2.26
C VAL A 129 30.65 4.47 3.45
N ARG A 130 31.77 5.13 3.70
CA ARG A 130 31.87 6.15 4.76
C ARG A 130 30.89 7.30 4.52
N LYS A 131 30.78 7.80 3.29
CA LYS A 131 29.82 8.87 2.93
C LYS A 131 28.36 8.42 3.10
N ALA A 132 28.06 7.14 2.86
CA ALA A 132 26.73 6.56 3.01
C ALA A 132 26.34 6.25 4.46
N GLY A 133 27.20 6.57 5.44
CA GLY A 133 26.95 6.37 6.87
C GLY A 133 27.74 5.22 7.49
N GLY A 134 28.66 4.62 6.74
CA GLY A 134 29.55 3.54 7.18
C GLY A 134 28.89 2.17 7.26
N ALA A 135 29.68 1.17 7.68
CA ALA A 135 29.22 -0.19 7.92
C ALA A 135 28.06 -0.25 8.94
N GLU A 136 27.91 0.78 9.77
CA GLU A 136 26.83 0.94 10.75
C GLU A 136 25.43 0.93 10.12
N LYS A 137 25.32 1.34 8.85
CA LYS A 137 24.05 1.51 8.12
C LYS A 137 23.69 0.34 7.21
N VAL A 138 24.44 -0.77 7.24
CA VAL A 138 24.12 -1.95 6.42
C VAL A 138 22.85 -2.67 6.91
N ARG A 139 22.16 -3.33 5.97
CA ARG A 139 20.96 -4.15 6.19
C ARG A 139 21.23 -5.36 7.10
N VAL A 140 20.19 -5.91 7.69
CA VAL A 140 20.24 -7.03 8.64
C VAL A 140 20.93 -8.26 8.05
N PHE A 141 20.66 -8.62 6.79
CA PHE A 141 21.35 -9.73 6.13
C PHE A 141 22.87 -9.53 6.08
N THR A 142 23.33 -8.33 5.73
CA THR A 142 24.75 -8.00 5.72
C THR A 142 25.34 -8.04 7.11
N ARG A 143 24.61 -7.58 8.14
CA ARG A 143 25.06 -7.71 9.54
C ARG A 143 25.26 -9.16 9.94
N ILE A 144 24.37 -10.07 9.52
CA ILE A 144 24.52 -11.51 9.78
C ILE A 144 25.81 -12.02 9.14
N PHE A 145 26.07 -11.73 7.86
CA PHE A 145 27.31 -12.16 7.18
C PHE A 145 28.57 -11.56 7.79
N LEU A 146 28.55 -10.28 8.19
CA LEU A 146 29.68 -9.67 8.88
C LEU A 146 29.88 -10.27 10.28
N ALA A 147 28.80 -10.59 10.99
CA ALA A 147 28.86 -11.25 12.29
C ALA A 147 29.43 -12.66 12.21
N THR A 148 29.18 -13.41 11.13
CA THR A 148 29.80 -14.72 10.93
C THR A 148 31.32 -14.65 10.80
N PHE A 149 31.91 -13.49 10.49
CA PHE A 149 33.37 -13.28 10.48
C PHE A 149 33.90 -12.51 11.70
N GLY A 150 33.04 -12.19 12.68
CA GLY A 150 33.43 -11.38 13.84
C GLY A 150 33.62 -9.89 13.54
N LEU A 151 33.20 -9.42 12.36
CA LEU A 151 33.31 -8.03 11.92
C LEU A 151 32.13 -7.17 12.39
N PHE A 152 31.10 -7.80 12.95
CA PHE A 152 29.91 -7.19 13.55
C PHE A 152 29.51 -8.01 14.78
N PRO A 153 29.09 -7.40 15.90
CA PRO A 153 28.61 -8.17 17.05
C PRO A 153 27.25 -8.81 16.76
N TRP A 154 27.08 -10.08 17.16
CA TRP A 154 25.79 -10.78 17.07
C TRP A 154 24.67 -10.12 17.90
N ASP A 155 25.04 -9.32 18.91
CA ASP A 155 24.10 -8.52 19.71
C ASP A 155 23.46 -7.38 18.91
N ALA A 156 24.07 -6.97 17.78
CA ALA A 156 23.53 -5.95 16.89
C ALA A 156 22.71 -6.55 15.72
N VAL A 157 22.28 -7.81 15.85
CA VAL A 157 21.39 -8.53 14.94
C VAL A 157 20.06 -8.82 15.65
N PRO A 158 18.89 -8.59 15.02
CA PRO A 158 17.59 -8.89 15.62
C PRO A 158 17.43 -10.38 15.97
N GLN A 159 16.60 -10.68 16.97
CA GLN A 159 16.43 -12.04 17.47
C GLN A 159 15.59 -12.89 16.50
N LEU A 160 16.15 -14.04 16.13
CA LEU A 160 15.50 -15.07 15.32
C LEU A 160 15.50 -16.42 16.07
N PRO A 161 14.57 -16.64 17.01
CA PRO A 161 14.53 -17.86 17.82
C PRO A 161 14.08 -19.07 17.00
N VAL A 162 14.80 -20.19 17.12
CA VAL A 162 14.46 -21.45 16.41
C VAL A 162 13.07 -21.98 16.74
N GLU A 163 12.51 -21.61 17.89
CA GLU A 163 11.18 -22.00 18.33
C GLU A 163 10.07 -21.52 17.37
N LEU A 164 10.36 -20.55 16.48
CA LEU A 164 9.45 -20.12 15.42
C LEU A 164 8.95 -21.29 14.55
N ILE A 165 9.80 -22.32 14.32
CA ILE A 165 9.43 -23.52 13.55
C ILE A 165 8.30 -24.33 14.18
N LEU A 166 8.05 -24.15 15.48
CA LEU A 166 7.06 -24.90 16.24
C LEU A 166 5.67 -24.23 16.22
N LEU A 167 5.56 -23.00 15.74
CA LEU A 167 4.28 -22.31 15.69
C LEU A 167 3.37 -22.97 14.63
N PRO A 168 2.13 -23.35 15.00
CA PRO A 168 1.21 -24.01 14.07
C PRO A 168 0.75 -23.05 12.97
N SER A 169 0.33 -23.59 11.82
CA SER A 169 -0.14 -22.81 10.67
C SER A 169 -1.40 -21.96 10.93
N SER A 170 -2.10 -22.20 12.06
CA SER A 170 -3.23 -21.40 12.54
C SER A 170 -2.81 -20.14 13.28
N CYS A 171 -1.55 -20.00 13.69
CA CYS A 171 -1.03 -18.79 14.33
C CYS A 171 -0.82 -17.66 13.31
N PRO A 172 -1.07 -16.39 13.66
CA PRO A 172 -0.91 -15.26 12.73
C PRO A 172 0.55 -15.00 12.33
N ILE A 173 1.50 -15.48 13.14
CA ILE A 173 2.93 -15.49 12.82
C ILE A 173 3.35 -16.95 12.87
N ASN A 174 3.69 -17.53 11.72
CA ASN A 174 4.25 -18.87 11.60
C ASN A 174 5.07 -18.99 10.30
N MET A 175 5.77 -20.10 10.12
CA MET A 175 6.63 -20.29 8.94
C MET A 175 5.86 -20.21 7.61
N TYR A 176 4.60 -20.66 7.57
CA TYR A 176 3.78 -20.73 6.36
C TYR A 176 3.04 -19.43 6.02
N THR A 177 3.02 -18.45 6.94
CA THR A 177 2.58 -17.08 6.62
C THR A 177 3.67 -16.21 5.99
N LEU A 178 4.91 -16.70 5.95
CA LEU A 178 6.02 -16.08 5.23
C LEU A 178 6.01 -16.56 3.78
N ALA A 179 6.37 -15.71 2.83
CA ALA A 179 6.52 -16.08 1.43
C ALA A 179 7.49 -17.26 1.25
N SER A 180 7.33 -18.05 0.18
CA SER A 180 8.16 -19.24 -0.12
C SER A 180 9.67 -18.97 -0.01
N TRP A 181 10.14 -17.91 -0.68
CA TRP A 181 11.55 -17.50 -0.68
C TRP A 181 12.04 -17.09 0.72
N ALA A 182 11.21 -16.41 1.49
CA ALA A 182 11.53 -15.97 2.85
C ALA A 182 11.57 -17.16 3.81
N ARG A 183 10.61 -18.08 3.71
CA ARG A 183 10.51 -19.28 4.54
C ARG A 183 11.71 -20.21 4.34
N GLY A 184 12.06 -20.50 3.08
CA GLY A 184 13.23 -21.31 2.74
C GLY A 184 14.54 -20.72 3.25
N THR A 185 14.63 -19.39 3.33
CA THR A 185 15.81 -18.70 3.86
C THR A 185 15.81 -18.61 5.38
N ILE A 186 14.66 -18.34 6.00
CA ILE A 186 14.53 -18.14 7.44
C ILE A 186 14.75 -19.45 8.19
N ALA A 187 14.21 -20.58 7.71
CA ALA A 187 14.37 -21.88 8.39
C ALA A 187 15.84 -22.23 8.74
N PRO A 188 16.81 -22.16 7.81
CA PRO A 188 18.22 -22.32 8.15
C PRO A 188 18.82 -21.13 8.91
N LEU A 189 18.39 -19.88 8.66
CA LEU A 189 18.85 -18.73 9.45
C LEU A 189 18.52 -18.84 10.94
N LEU A 190 17.41 -19.49 11.30
CA LEU A 190 17.10 -19.79 12.70
C LEU A 190 18.22 -20.59 13.37
N ILE A 191 18.78 -21.58 12.67
CA ILE A 191 19.92 -22.38 13.15
C ILE A 191 21.20 -21.53 13.21
N ILE A 192 21.47 -20.75 12.18
CA ILE A 192 22.66 -19.87 12.14
C ILE A 192 22.63 -18.88 13.31
N CYS A 193 21.48 -18.22 13.55
CA CYS A 193 21.29 -17.30 14.67
C CYS A 193 21.26 -18.00 16.02
N HIS A 194 20.96 -19.30 16.09
CA HIS A 194 21.12 -20.07 17.31
C HIS A 194 22.59 -20.23 17.70
N HIS A 195 23.43 -20.64 16.74
CA HIS A 195 24.85 -20.94 16.95
C HIS A 195 25.73 -19.70 17.03
N GLN A 196 25.36 -18.61 16.34
CA GLN A 196 26.13 -17.36 16.29
C GLN A 196 27.62 -17.60 15.98
N PRO A 197 27.95 -18.31 14.88
CA PRO A 197 29.33 -18.71 14.59
C PRO A 197 30.23 -17.51 14.31
N VAL A 198 31.53 -17.69 14.53
CA VAL A 198 32.59 -16.72 14.18
C VAL A 198 33.75 -17.46 13.51
N TYR A 199 33.88 -17.27 12.20
CA TYR A 199 35.00 -17.69 11.37
C TYR A 199 36.02 -16.55 11.35
N ALA A 200 36.94 -16.56 12.32
CA ALA A 200 37.71 -15.39 12.69
C ALA A 200 38.55 -14.79 11.55
N LEU A 201 38.35 -13.49 11.31
CA LEU A 201 39.28 -12.60 10.63
C LEU A 201 39.93 -11.67 11.66
N PRO A 202 41.02 -10.93 11.33
CA PRO A 202 41.54 -9.88 12.20
C PRO A 202 40.44 -8.90 12.64
N GLU A 203 40.44 -8.45 13.89
CA GLU A 203 39.36 -7.60 14.43
C GLU A 203 39.24 -6.25 13.68
N ASP A 204 40.37 -5.77 13.15
CA ASP A 204 40.50 -4.53 12.38
C ASP A 204 40.27 -4.72 10.87
N TYR A 205 39.90 -5.92 10.41
CA TYR A 205 39.86 -6.29 9.00
C TYR A 205 38.84 -5.51 8.15
N LEU A 206 37.90 -4.77 8.74
CA LEU A 206 37.00 -3.86 8.01
C LEU A 206 36.88 -2.48 8.65
N ASP A 207 37.73 -2.13 9.62
CA ASP A 207 37.64 -0.88 10.39
C ASP A 207 37.65 0.36 9.50
N GLU A 208 38.29 0.28 8.33
CA GLU A 208 38.34 1.39 7.38
C GLU A 208 36.95 1.80 6.81
N LEU A 209 35.96 0.90 6.87
CA LEU A 209 34.58 1.14 6.43
C LEU A 209 33.67 1.71 7.52
N TRP A 210 34.06 1.64 8.79
CA TRP A 210 33.28 2.14 9.93
C TRP A 210 33.51 3.64 10.13
N LEU A 211 32.46 4.38 10.48
CA LEU A 211 32.61 5.76 10.95
C LEU A 211 33.25 5.79 12.33
N ASP A 212 32.82 4.91 13.22
CA ASP A 212 33.40 4.69 14.54
C ASP A 212 33.72 3.19 14.74
N PRO A 213 34.96 2.74 14.47
CA PRO A 213 35.35 1.35 14.66
C PRO A 213 35.45 0.95 16.14
N THR A 214 35.36 1.88 17.09
CA THR A 214 35.50 1.60 18.53
C THR A 214 34.20 1.10 19.18
N ASP A 215 33.05 1.42 18.59
CA ASP A 215 31.73 0.93 19.01
C ASP A 215 30.96 0.33 17.83
N LYS A 216 31.09 -0.99 17.67
CA LYS A 216 30.42 -1.74 16.60
C LYS A 216 29.01 -2.21 16.99
N ASN A 217 28.56 -2.00 18.22
CA ASN A 217 27.26 -2.48 18.71
C ASN A 217 26.13 -1.48 18.42
N VAL A 218 25.86 -1.28 17.13
CA VAL A 218 24.94 -0.24 16.66
C VAL A 218 23.50 -0.74 16.48
N PRO A 219 22.48 0.09 16.75
CA PRO A 219 21.07 -0.29 16.54
C PRO A 219 20.77 -0.70 15.09
N TYR A 220 19.95 -1.73 14.90
CA TYR A 220 19.44 -2.19 13.59
C TYR A 220 18.09 -1.57 13.21
N GLY A 221 17.32 -1.11 14.19
CA GLY A 221 15.97 -0.58 13.99
C GLY A 221 15.81 0.87 14.41
N SER A 222 14.66 1.45 14.06
CA SER A 222 14.24 2.73 14.63
C SER A 222 14.06 2.58 16.15
N SER A 223 14.40 3.62 16.91
CA SER A 223 14.21 3.57 18.36
C SER A 223 12.73 3.41 18.72
N LEU A 224 12.43 2.82 19.89
CA LEU A 224 11.05 2.72 20.38
C LEU A 224 10.37 4.10 20.44
N ARG A 225 11.15 5.14 20.74
CA ARG A 225 10.73 6.55 20.70
C ARG A 225 10.32 6.99 19.31
N ASP A 226 11.14 6.71 18.31
CA ASP A 226 10.89 7.11 16.93
C ASP A 226 9.66 6.36 16.37
N LEU A 227 9.57 5.05 16.61
CA LEU A 227 8.43 4.24 16.19
C LEU A 227 7.12 4.74 16.81
N LEU A 228 7.15 5.08 18.10
CA LEU A 228 6.01 5.64 18.80
C LEU A 228 5.65 7.05 18.27
N SER A 229 6.63 7.90 17.97
CA SER A 229 6.40 9.22 17.37
C SER A 229 5.83 9.14 15.94
N ARG A 230 6.28 8.16 15.15
CA ARG A 230 5.75 7.82 13.82
C ARG A 230 4.46 7.01 13.90
N GLY A 231 4.02 6.66 15.12
CA GLY A 231 2.86 5.82 15.43
C GLY A 231 2.79 4.57 14.58
N ASP A 232 3.95 3.96 14.32
CA ASP A 232 4.05 2.63 13.75
C ASP A 232 3.86 1.63 14.89
N ILE A 233 2.61 1.40 15.29
CA ILE A 233 2.28 0.59 16.46
C ILE A 233 2.71 -0.87 16.25
N THR A 234 2.59 -1.37 15.01
CA THR A 234 3.03 -2.71 14.65
C THR A 234 4.55 -2.84 14.75
N GLY A 235 5.31 -1.90 14.18
CA GLY A 235 6.77 -1.88 14.30
C GLY A 235 7.22 -1.71 15.76
N LEU A 236 6.51 -0.90 16.54
CA LEU A 236 6.74 -0.78 17.98
C LEU A 236 6.53 -2.11 18.71
N ALA A 237 5.41 -2.80 18.45
CA ALA A 237 5.10 -4.08 19.08
C ALA A 237 6.18 -5.13 18.77
N PHE A 238 6.59 -5.26 17.50
CA PHE A 238 7.67 -6.17 17.14
C PHE A 238 9.02 -5.79 17.74
N SER A 239 9.35 -4.49 17.79
CA SER A 239 10.59 -4.03 18.42
C SER A 239 10.59 -4.29 19.93
N VAL A 240 9.43 -4.21 20.61
CA VAL A 240 9.30 -4.59 22.02
C VAL A 240 9.47 -6.10 22.21
N VAL A 241 8.84 -6.91 21.35
CA VAL A 241 8.98 -8.38 21.39
C VAL A 241 10.44 -8.78 21.16
N ASP A 242 11.10 -8.18 20.18
CA ASP A 242 12.49 -8.43 19.85
C ASP A 242 13.44 -8.05 21.01
N ASN A 243 13.24 -6.88 21.63
CA ASN A 243 13.96 -6.50 22.85
C ASN A 243 13.70 -7.48 24.00
N LEU A 244 12.45 -7.91 24.21
CA LEU A 244 12.12 -8.89 25.25
C LEU A 244 12.82 -10.22 24.98
N LEU A 245 12.82 -10.70 23.72
CA LEU A 245 13.56 -11.88 23.32
C LEU A 245 15.05 -11.71 23.61
N TYR A 246 15.65 -10.56 23.30
CA TYR A 246 17.05 -10.26 23.60
C TYR A 246 17.33 -10.39 25.12
N TYR A 247 16.54 -9.73 25.97
CA TYR A 247 16.68 -9.84 27.44
C TYR A 247 16.45 -11.26 27.99
N LEU A 248 15.65 -12.07 27.29
CA LEU A 248 15.43 -13.49 27.60
C LEU A 248 16.49 -14.42 26.95
N ASN A 249 17.61 -13.86 26.49
CA ASN A 249 18.67 -14.58 25.78
C ASN A 249 18.14 -15.38 24.57
N GLY A 250 17.19 -14.79 23.85
CA GLY A 250 16.52 -15.37 22.69
C GLY A 250 15.81 -16.69 22.98
N LEU A 251 15.40 -16.95 24.23
CA LEU A 251 14.86 -18.24 24.73
C LEU A 251 15.87 -19.40 24.79
N ARG A 252 17.18 -19.15 24.61
CA ARG A 252 18.23 -20.19 24.65
C ARG A 252 18.28 -20.92 25.99
N SER A 253 17.81 -20.29 27.06
CA SER A 253 17.77 -20.82 28.42
C SER A 253 16.73 -21.95 28.64
N VAL A 254 15.95 -22.34 27.61
CA VAL A 254 14.96 -23.44 27.68
C VAL A 254 15.45 -24.65 26.84
N PRO A 255 16.41 -25.46 27.35
CA PRO A 255 17.23 -26.35 26.52
C PRO A 255 16.46 -27.48 25.83
N LEU A 256 15.41 -28.03 26.47
CA LEU A 256 14.62 -29.13 25.88
C LEU A 256 13.79 -28.65 24.68
N LEU A 257 13.10 -27.52 24.82
CA LEU A 257 12.33 -26.90 23.75
C LEU A 257 13.25 -26.47 22.60
N ARG A 258 14.37 -25.83 22.94
CA ARG A 258 15.41 -25.40 22.00
C ARG A 258 15.94 -26.55 21.16
N SER A 259 16.31 -27.66 21.81
CA SER A 259 16.84 -28.85 21.14
C SER A 259 15.80 -29.50 20.23
N TYR A 260 14.54 -29.54 20.65
CA TYR A 260 13.44 -30.04 19.83
C TYR A 260 13.19 -29.15 18.61
N ALA A 261 13.15 -27.83 18.78
CA ALA A 261 12.99 -26.86 17.72
C ALA A 261 14.12 -26.96 16.67
N ARG A 262 15.39 -27.10 17.10
CA ARG A 262 16.52 -27.31 16.19
C ARG A 262 16.36 -28.55 15.32
N ARG A 263 16.03 -29.70 15.93
CA ARG A 263 15.76 -30.94 15.18
C ARG A 263 14.62 -30.76 14.19
N LYS A 264 13.59 -29.98 14.54
CA LYS A 264 12.49 -29.66 13.63
C LYS A 264 12.91 -28.75 12.48
N CYS A 265 13.79 -27.78 12.70
CA CYS A 265 14.38 -26.98 11.63
C CYS A 265 15.19 -27.86 10.67
N ILE A 266 16.11 -28.69 11.18
CA ILE A 266 16.92 -29.58 10.34
C ILE A 266 16.07 -30.58 9.57
N GLN A 267 15.07 -31.19 10.22
CA GLN A 267 14.11 -32.05 9.53
C GLN A 267 13.39 -31.29 8.41
N TRP A 268 12.91 -30.08 8.68
CA TRP A 268 12.20 -29.25 7.71
C TRP A 268 13.07 -28.91 6.48
N ILE A 269 14.35 -28.62 6.69
CA ILE A 269 15.33 -28.31 5.63
C ILE A 269 15.64 -29.56 4.80
N LEU A 270 15.89 -30.71 5.44
CA LEU A 270 16.16 -31.97 4.75
C LEU A 270 14.97 -32.43 3.88
N GLU A 271 13.75 -32.28 4.38
CA GLU A 271 12.51 -32.65 3.66
C GLU A 271 12.27 -31.83 2.39
N ARG A 272 12.98 -30.71 2.21
CA ARG A 272 12.82 -29.76 1.09
C ARG A 272 14.05 -29.64 0.21
N GLN A 273 15.06 -30.48 0.44
CA GLN A 273 16.19 -30.58 -0.47
C GLN A 273 15.78 -31.40 -1.68
N GLU A 274 15.96 -30.84 -2.88
CA GLU A 274 15.77 -31.57 -4.12
C GLU A 274 16.85 -32.65 -4.30
N PRO A 275 16.61 -33.71 -5.09
CA PRO A 275 17.60 -34.75 -5.33
C PRO A 275 18.94 -34.24 -5.88
N THR A 276 18.92 -33.12 -6.59
CA THR A 276 20.11 -32.44 -7.15
C THR A 276 20.87 -31.61 -6.11
N GLY A 277 20.27 -31.34 -4.96
CA GLY A 277 20.84 -30.58 -3.86
C GLY A 277 20.21 -29.20 -3.64
N ASP A 278 19.35 -28.75 -4.55
CA ASP A 278 18.73 -27.43 -4.53
C ASP A 278 17.72 -27.26 -3.39
N TRP A 279 17.55 -26.02 -2.94
CA TRP A 279 16.46 -25.59 -2.07
C TRP A 279 15.74 -24.43 -2.71
N ALA A 280 14.45 -24.63 -3.01
CA ALA A 280 13.58 -23.62 -3.60
C ALA A 280 14.06 -23.01 -4.93
N GLY A 281 15.09 -23.58 -5.58
CA GLY A 281 15.63 -23.07 -6.84
C GLY A 281 16.33 -21.70 -6.73
N ILE A 282 16.66 -21.24 -5.52
CA ILE A 282 17.22 -19.89 -5.30
C ILE A 282 18.42 -19.90 -4.34
N PHE A 283 19.34 -18.94 -4.55
CA PHE A 283 20.61 -18.87 -3.83
C PHE A 283 20.49 -18.78 -2.29
N PRO A 284 19.67 -17.89 -1.69
CA PRO A 284 19.72 -17.66 -0.25
C PRO A 284 19.35 -18.89 0.62
N PRO A 285 18.28 -19.66 0.33
CA PRO A 285 17.99 -20.93 0.99
C PRO A 285 19.10 -21.97 0.85
N MET A 286 19.70 -22.11 -0.34
CA MET A 286 20.80 -23.06 -0.57
C MET A 286 22.02 -22.69 0.26
N HIS A 287 22.46 -21.43 0.17
CA HIS A 287 23.56 -20.89 0.95
C HIS A 287 23.35 -21.11 2.46
N ALA A 288 22.20 -20.68 2.98
CA ALA A 288 21.92 -20.75 4.40
C ALA A 288 21.78 -22.20 4.89
N SER A 289 21.19 -23.10 4.09
CA SER A 289 21.03 -24.52 4.46
C SER A 289 22.36 -25.23 4.60
N ILE A 290 23.31 -24.99 3.70
CA ILE A 290 24.68 -25.52 3.80
C ILE A 290 25.34 -25.08 5.12
N TYR A 291 25.24 -23.79 5.45
CA TYR A 291 25.76 -23.26 6.72
C TYR A 291 25.10 -23.93 7.93
N ALA A 292 23.77 -24.04 7.92
CA ALA A 292 23.00 -24.66 9.00
C ALA A 292 23.40 -26.13 9.24
N PHE A 293 23.62 -26.91 8.18
CA PHE A 293 24.08 -28.30 8.31
C PHE A 293 25.46 -28.41 8.94
N VAL A 294 26.43 -27.61 8.47
CA VAL A 294 27.80 -27.64 9.02
C VAL A 294 27.77 -27.25 10.50
N LEU A 295 26.97 -26.25 10.89
CA LEU A 295 26.80 -25.85 12.29
C LEU A 295 26.09 -26.91 13.16
N GLU A 296 25.30 -27.78 12.53
CA GLU A 296 24.66 -28.93 13.18
C GLU A 296 25.52 -30.21 13.12
N GLY A 297 26.78 -30.10 12.67
CA GLY A 297 27.78 -31.16 12.76
C GLY A 297 27.88 -32.07 11.53
N TYR A 298 27.26 -31.71 10.40
CA TYR A 298 27.43 -32.44 9.14
C TYR A 298 28.80 -32.14 8.52
N GLU A 299 29.42 -33.16 7.93
CA GLU A 299 30.70 -33.02 7.22
C GLU A 299 30.50 -32.52 5.79
N LEU A 300 31.54 -31.92 5.19
CA LEU A 300 31.48 -31.42 3.80
C LEU A 300 31.17 -32.51 2.76
N ASN A 301 31.50 -33.77 3.07
CA ASN A 301 31.25 -34.92 2.20
C ASN A 301 29.87 -35.54 2.42
N ASP A 302 29.16 -35.16 3.48
CA ASP A 302 27.81 -35.67 3.72
C ASP A 302 26.88 -35.25 2.58
N PRO A 303 25.98 -36.14 2.12
CA PRO A 303 25.18 -35.89 0.93
C PRO A 303 24.44 -34.53 0.93
N PRO A 304 23.77 -34.09 2.02
CA PRO A 304 23.07 -32.82 2.02
C PRO A 304 23.98 -31.61 1.75
N VAL A 305 25.18 -31.60 2.34
CA VAL A 305 26.16 -30.51 2.21
C VAL A 305 26.83 -30.54 0.85
N ARG A 306 27.34 -31.72 0.44
CA ARG A 306 28.02 -31.88 -0.85
C ARG A 306 27.12 -31.57 -2.03
N LEU A 307 25.86 -32.05 -2.00
CA LEU A 307 24.88 -31.77 -3.06
C LEU A 307 24.48 -30.29 -3.06
N GLY A 308 24.31 -29.67 -1.88
CA GLY A 308 24.05 -28.23 -1.79
C GLY A 308 25.16 -27.38 -2.42
N ILE A 309 26.43 -27.70 -2.17
CA ILE A 309 27.57 -27.02 -2.80
C ILE A 309 27.53 -27.20 -4.32
N GLN A 310 27.22 -28.41 -4.79
CA GLN A 310 27.07 -28.68 -6.23
C GLN A 310 25.93 -27.87 -6.85
N ALA A 311 24.79 -27.74 -6.16
CA ALA A 311 23.66 -26.94 -6.63
C ALA A 311 24.02 -25.46 -6.79
N LEU A 312 24.79 -24.89 -5.85
CA LEU A 312 25.33 -23.53 -5.99
C LEU A 312 26.26 -23.37 -7.21
N GLU A 313 27.13 -24.36 -7.48
CA GLU A 313 28.00 -24.34 -8.67
C GLU A 313 27.21 -24.51 -9.97
N ASN A 314 26.06 -25.18 -9.96
CA ASN A 314 25.18 -25.27 -11.13
C ASN A 314 24.59 -23.89 -11.52
N PHE A 315 24.61 -22.92 -10.60
CA PHE A 315 24.17 -21.54 -10.85
C PHE A 315 25.32 -20.64 -11.34
N ALA A 316 26.53 -21.18 -11.47
CA ALA A 316 27.67 -20.42 -11.95
C ALA A 316 27.52 -20.04 -13.43
N TRP A 317 27.86 -18.79 -13.73
CA TRP A 317 28.00 -18.26 -15.08
C TRP A 317 29.41 -17.72 -15.25
N GLU A 318 30.04 -18.01 -16.39
CA GLU A 318 31.39 -17.56 -16.70
C GLU A 318 31.48 -17.07 -18.14
N ASP A 319 32.03 -15.86 -18.31
CA ASP A 319 32.31 -15.26 -19.60
C ASP A 319 33.54 -14.33 -19.51
N GLU A 320 33.74 -13.48 -20.52
CA GLU A 320 34.84 -12.51 -20.60
C GLU A 320 34.89 -11.51 -19.42
N LYS A 321 33.77 -11.28 -18.73
CA LYS A 321 33.68 -10.41 -17.55
C LYS A 321 34.05 -11.14 -16.26
N GLY A 322 34.15 -12.48 -16.27
CA GLY A 322 34.54 -13.31 -15.14
C GLY A 322 33.47 -14.30 -14.70
N LYS A 323 33.74 -15.00 -13.59
CA LYS A 323 32.84 -16.00 -13.00
C LYS A 323 31.96 -15.35 -11.93
N ARG A 324 30.68 -15.73 -11.90
CA ARG A 324 29.67 -15.26 -10.95
C ARG A 324 28.62 -16.31 -10.68
N ILE A 325 27.90 -16.18 -9.58
CA ILE A 325 26.79 -17.04 -9.22
C ILE A 325 25.48 -16.29 -9.46
N GLN A 326 24.54 -16.93 -10.16
CA GLN A 326 23.20 -16.39 -10.40
C GLN A 326 22.34 -16.50 -9.13
N ALA A 327 21.35 -15.63 -8.98
CA ALA A 327 20.42 -15.69 -7.85
C ALA A 327 19.43 -16.87 -7.97
N CYS A 328 19.11 -17.22 -9.22
CA CYS A 328 18.14 -18.22 -9.67
C CYS A 328 18.45 -18.53 -11.16
N VAL A 329 17.84 -19.57 -11.74
CA VAL A 329 17.94 -19.92 -13.16
C VAL A 329 16.54 -20.04 -13.77
N SER A 330 16.33 -19.58 -15.00
CA SER A 330 15.00 -19.36 -15.61
C SER A 330 14.60 -20.31 -16.76
N PRO A 331 15.01 -21.59 -16.80
CA PRO A 331 14.88 -22.42 -17.99
C PRO A 331 13.43 -22.73 -18.39
N VAL A 332 12.51 -22.90 -17.43
CA VAL A 332 11.12 -23.23 -17.72
C VAL A 332 10.39 -21.99 -18.24
N TRP A 333 10.58 -20.85 -17.56
CA TRP A 333 10.05 -19.56 -17.97
C TRP A 333 10.53 -19.14 -19.36
N ASP A 334 11.84 -19.15 -19.59
CA ASP A 334 12.45 -18.74 -20.86
C ASP A 334 11.95 -19.61 -22.02
N THR A 335 11.85 -20.91 -21.80
CA THR A 335 11.36 -21.85 -22.82
C THR A 335 9.88 -21.64 -23.12
N ALA A 336 9.06 -21.35 -22.10
CA ALA A 336 7.65 -21.05 -22.28
C ALA A 336 7.44 -19.77 -23.08
N LEU A 337 8.10 -18.67 -22.68
CA LEU A 337 8.00 -17.39 -23.37
C LEU A 337 8.57 -17.42 -24.79
N MET A 338 9.71 -18.08 -25.00
CA MET A 338 10.29 -18.23 -26.33
C MET A 338 9.37 -19.05 -27.24
N SER A 339 8.76 -20.13 -26.71
CA SER A 339 7.79 -20.92 -27.47
C SER A 339 6.56 -20.09 -27.86
N ILE A 340 6.03 -19.26 -26.96
CA ILE A 340 4.93 -18.32 -27.25
C ILE A 340 5.34 -17.37 -28.38
N GLY A 341 6.51 -16.72 -28.26
CA GLY A 341 7.01 -15.77 -29.24
C GLY A 341 7.23 -16.39 -30.63
N LEU A 342 7.82 -17.58 -30.70
CA LEU A 342 8.04 -18.30 -31.95
C LEU A 342 6.72 -18.79 -32.59
N CYS A 343 5.73 -19.17 -31.79
CA CYS A 343 4.39 -19.48 -32.29
C CYS A 343 3.71 -18.23 -32.89
N ASP A 344 3.80 -17.08 -32.20
CA ASP A 344 3.22 -15.82 -32.67
C ASP A 344 3.97 -15.26 -33.89
N ALA A 345 5.27 -15.56 -34.02
CA ALA A 345 6.08 -15.29 -35.20
C ALA A 345 5.80 -16.24 -36.38
N MET A 346 4.90 -17.22 -36.23
CA MET A 346 4.60 -18.26 -37.22
C MET A 346 5.85 -19.01 -37.71
N SER A 347 6.78 -19.31 -36.80
CA SER A 347 8.03 -20.00 -37.12
C SER A 347 7.76 -21.32 -37.89
N PRO A 348 8.52 -21.60 -38.97
CA PRO A 348 8.32 -22.81 -39.77
C PRO A 348 8.81 -24.09 -39.06
N ASP A 349 9.64 -23.97 -38.01
CA ASP A 349 10.24 -25.13 -37.34
C ASP A 349 9.34 -25.71 -36.25
N LYS A 350 8.33 -26.46 -36.69
CA LYS A 350 7.37 -27.14 -35.81
C LYS A 350 8.01 -28.22 -34.95
N GLN A 351 9.12 -28.81 -35.38
CA GLN A 351 9.78 -29.89 -34.65
C GLN A 351 10.48 -29.35 -33.42
N ILE A 352 11.19 -28.22 -33.54
CA ILE A 352 11.83 -27.54 -32.41
C ILE A 352 10.78 -27.12 -31.37
N LEU A 353 9.67 -26.51 -31.81
CA LEU A 353 8.57 -26.14 -30.91
C LEU A 353 7.97 -27.37 -30.19
N GLN A 354 7.78 -28.48 -30.91
CA GLN A 354 7.30 -29.73 -30.30
C GLN A 354 8.29 -30.27 -29.26
N GLN A 355 9.60 -30.17 -29.53
CA GLN A 355 10.64 -30.60 -28.60
C GLN A 355 10.63 -29.75 -27.34
N ALA A 356 10.56 -28.42 -27.47
CA ALA A 356 10.49 -27.48 -26.36
C ALA A 356 9.25 -27.71 -25.46
N ILE A 357 8.07 -27.85 -26.07
CA ILE A 357 6.83 -28.16 -25.33
C ILE A 357 6.91 -29.52 -24.63
N THR A 358 7.53 -30.52 -25.27
CA THR A 358 7.74 -31.84 -24.65
C THR A 358 8.70 -31.74 -23.46
N TRP A 359 9.77 -30.96 -23.59
CA TRP A 359 10.73 -30.70 -22.52
C TRP A 359 10.08 -30.03 -21.31
N ILE A 360 9.19 -29.06 -21.53
CA ILE A 360 8.41 -28.39 -20.48
C ILE A 360 7.46 -29.41 -19.81
N ARG A 361 6.67 -30.16 -20.59
CA ARG A 361 5.69 -31.14 -20.06
C ARG A 361 6.31 -32.16 -19.13
N ASN A 362 7.55 -32.60 -19.42
CA ASN A 362 8.27 -33.56 -18.59
C ASN A 362 8.65 -33.02 -17.20
N ARG A 363 8.48 -31.72 -16.95
CA ARG A 363 8.74 -31.04 -15.67
C ARG A 363 7.48 -30.69 -14.89
N GLN A 364 6.31 -31.11 -15.36
CA GLN A 364 5.07 -30.84 -14.64
C GLN A 364 5.05 -31.55 -13.28
N LEU A 365 4.72 -30.81 -12.23
CA LEU A 365 4.67 -31.35 -10.87
C LEU A 365 3.30 -31.98 -10.61
N LEU A 366 3.26 -33.31 -10.67
CA LEU A 366 2.04 -34.12 -10.50
C LEU A 366 2.00 -34.90 -9.18
N LYS A 367 3.05 -34.80 -8.36
CA LYS A 367 3.07 -35.39 -7.02
C LYS A 367 2.47 -34.41 -6.02
N PRO A 368 1.73 -34.87 -4.99
CA PRO A 368 1.21 -34.00 -3.95
C PRO A 368 2.34 -33.60 -2.98
N CYS A 369 3.33 -32.87 -3.50
CA CYS A 369 4.42 -32.25 -2.76
C CYS A 369 4.28 -30.73 -2.83
N GLY A 370 4.89 -30.04 -1.88
CA GLY A 370 4.90 -28.57 -1.84
C GLY A 370 4.16 -27.97 -0.67
N ASP A 371 4.62 -26.77 -0.33
CA ASP A 371 4.21 -26.08 0.88
C ASP A 371 2.82 -25.42 0.76
N TRP A 372 2.38 -25.08 -0.46
CA TRP A 372 1.03 -24.57 -0.75
C TRP A 372 -0.08 -25.48 -0.21
N ARG A 373 0.23 -26.78 -0.03
CA ARG A 373 -0.67 -27.80 0.54
C ARG A 373 -1.02 -27.55 2.00
N ILE A 374 -0.26 -26.73 2.72
CA ILE A 374 -0.57 -26.40 4.12
C ILE A 374 -1.93 -25.72 4.23
N TYR A 375 -2.24 -24.80 3.32
CA TYR A 375 -3.53 -24.12 3.25
C TYR A 375 -4.48 -24.70 2.19
N ARG A 376 -3.98 -25.56 1.28
CA ARG A 376 -4.77 -26.24 0.23
C ARG A 376 -4.52 -27.75 0.21
N SER A 377 -4.69 -28.43 1.35
CA SER A 377 -4.30 -29.84 1.53
C SER A 377 -4.99 -30.86 0.62
N LYS A 378 -6.17 -30.52 0.09
CA LYS A 378 -6.99 -31.35 -0.81
C LYS A 378 -6.85 -30.96 -2.30
N LEU A 379 -6.11 -29.90 -2.61
CA LEU A 379 -5.93 -29.47 -3.99
C LEU A 379 -5.00 -30.43 -4.72
N ALA A 380 -5.39 -30.84 -5.92
CA ALA A 380 -4.59 -31.71 -6.77
C ALA A 380 -3.38 -30.94 -7.33
N PRO A 381 -2.18 -31.57 -7.36
CA PRO A 381 -1.00 -30.96 -7.96
C PRO A 381 -1.13 -30.85 -9.49
N GLY A 382 -0.45 -29.87 -10.08
CA GLY A 382 -0.45 -29.67 -11.53
C GLY A 382 0.39 -28.49 -12.02
N GLY A 383 1.06 -27.77 -11.12
CA GLY A 383 1.87 -26.60 -11.46
C GLY A 383 3.21 -26.96 -12.10
N PHE A 384 3.89 -25.91 -12.52
CA PHE A 384 5.27 -25.90 -12.98
C PHE A 384 6.04 -24.89 -12.13
N SER A 385 7.36 -25.01 -12.13
CA SER A 385 8.26 -24.09 -11.43
C SER A 385 9.13 -23.36 -12.45
N PHE A 386 9.64 -22.19 -12.07
CA PHE A 386 10.57 -21.38 -12.84
C PHE A 386 11.89 -22.11 -13.20
N GLU A 387 12.43 -22.89 -12.27
CA GLU A 387 13.75 -23.53 -12.35
C GLU A 387 13.75 -24.95 -12.95
N TYR A 388 14.94 -25.58 -13.00
CA TYR A 388 15.06 -27.00 -13.35
C TYR A 388 14.44 -27.92 -12.29
N GLU A 389 14.72 -27.66 -11.02
CA GLU A 389 14.40 -28.52 -9.87
C GLU A 389 13.84 -27.66 -8.73
N ASN A 390 12.52 -27.74 -8.53
CA ASN A 390 11.83 -27.03 -7.46
C ASN A 390 10.44 -27.64 -7.22
N SER A 391 10.41 -28.87 -6.72
CA SER A 391 9.20 -29.67 -6.50
C SER A 391 8.27 -29.09 -5.43
N HIS A 392 8.82 -28.25 -4.54
CA HIS A 392 8.10 -27.72 -3.38
C HIS A 392 7.39 -26.39 -3.64
N TYR A 393 7.85 -25.62 -4.62
CA TYR A 393 7.37 -24.26 -4.88
C TYR A 393 7.05 -24.04 -6.37
N PRO A 394 6.08 -24.78 -6.95
CA PRO A 394 5.50 -24.37 -8.23
C PRO A 394 4.91 -22.97 -8.11
N ASP A 395 4.96 -22.22 -9.21
CA ASP A 395 4.42 -20.88 -9.31
C ASP A 395 3.31 -20.80 -10.37
N VAL A 396 2.34 -19.93 -10.11
CA VAL A 396 1.14 -19.84 -10.96
C VAL A 396 1.39 -19.11 -12.28
N ASP A 397 2.41 -18.26 -12.36
CA ASP A 397 2.71 -17.47 -13.55
C ASP A 397 3.37 -18.34 -14.63
N ASP A 398 4.40 -19.10 -14.29
CA ASP A 398 5.00 -20.13 -15.16
C ASP A 398 3.93 -21.13 -15.61
N THR A 399 3.12 -21.60 -14.67
CA THR A 399 2.03 -22.53 -14.99
C THR A 399 1.06 -21.95 -16.02
N ALA A 400 0.71 -20.66 -15.90
CA ALA A 400 -0.16 -19.97 -16.86
C ALA A 400 0.52 -19.72 -18.22
N ALA A 401 1.79 -19.31 -18.22
CA ALA A 401 2.59 -19.13 -19.43
C ALA A 401 2.73 -20.44 -20.19
N ILE A 402 2.91 -21.57 -19.50
CA ILE A 402 3.01 -22.89 -20.12
C ILE A 402 1.69 -23.35 -20.71
N ILE A 403 0.55 -23.03 -20.07
CA ILE A 403 -0.77 -23.25 -20.70
C ILE A 403 -0.83 -22.47 -22.02
N LEU A 404 -0.44 -21.20 -22.05
CA LEU A 404 -0.42 -20.39 -23.27
C LEU A 404 0.49 -20.99 -24.35
N ALA A 405 1.71 -21.39 -23.99
CA ALA A 405 2.68 -22.01 -24.89
C ALA A 405 2.12 -23.29 -25.53
N GLN A 406 1.53 -24.18 -24.72
CA GLN A 406 0.91 -25.42 -25.21
C GLN A 406 -0.27 -25.16 -26.15
N LEU A 407 -1.13 -24.19 -25.84
CA LEU A 407 -2.31 -23.86 -26.63
C LEU A 407 -1.98 -23.14 -27.95
N LYS A 408 -0.92 -22.32 -27.96
CA LYS A 408 -0.43 -21.65 -29.16
C LYS A 408 0.28 -22.63 -30.10
N GLN A 409 1.04 -23.58 -29.54
CA GLN A 409 1.70 -24.61 -30.33
C GLN A 409 0.70 -25.62 -30.92
N ASP A 410 -0.25 -26.12 -30.12
CA ASP A 410 -1.31 -27.01 -30.57
C ASP A 410 -2.64 -26.70 -29.85
N PRO A 411 -3.64 -26.13 -30.55
CA PRO A 411 -4.96 -25.87 -29.98
C PRO A 411 -5.66 -27.09 -29.37
N GLN A 412 -5.34 -28.31 -29.81
CA GLN A 412 -5.91 -29.54 -29.25
C GLN A 412 -5.39 -29.84 -27.83
N SER A 413 -4.28 -29.22 -27.43
CA SER A 413 -3.72 -29.32 -26.08
C SER A 413 -4.67 -28.83 -24.99
N VAL A 414 -5.73 -28.07 -25.33
CA VAL A 414 -6.77 -27.62 -24.37
C VAL A 414 -7.43 -28.78 -23.63
N ALA A 415 -7.49 -29.96 -24.25
CA ALA A 415 -8.03 -31.17 -23.67
C ALA A 415 -6.96 -32.14 -23.12
N SER A 416 -5.67 -31.74 -23.13
CA SER A 416 -4.59 -32.56 -22.58
C SER A 416 -4.64 -32.62 -21.06
N ASP A 417 -4.22 -33.74 -20.48
CA ASP A 417 -4.14 -33.89 -19.03
C ASP A 417 -3.20 -32.85 -18.40
N SER A 418 -2.14 -32.45 -19.11
CA SER A 418 -1.21 -31.42 -18.67
C SER A 418 -1.89 -30.07 -18.45
N VAL A 419 -2.60 -29.56 -19.46
CA VAL A 419 -3.31 -28.28 -19.39
C VAL A 419 -4.44 -28.33 -18.36
N ILE A 420 -5.17 -29.44 -18.28
CA ILE A 420 -6.26 -29.61 -17.31
C ILE A 420 -5.73 -29.63 -15.87
N ALA A 421 -4.64 -30.35 -15.59
CA ALA A 421 -4.02 -30.39 -14.26
C ALA A 421 -3.50 -29.00 -13.86
N ALA A 422 -2.81 -28.31 -14.76
CA ALA A 422 -2.31 -26.95 -14.56
C ALA A 422 -3.42 -25.96 -14.24
N ALA A 423 -4.48 -25.93 -15.05
CA ALA A 423 -5.62 -25.04 -14.81
C ALA A 423 -6.37 -25.37 -13.50
N THR A 424 -6.51 -26.66 -13.17
CA THR A 424 -7.13 -27.10 -11.90
C THR A 424 -6.31 -26.64 -10.70
N TRP A 425 -4.99 -26.73 -10.79
CA TRP A 425 -4.10 -26.26 -9.73
C TRP A 425 -4.19 -24.74 -9.58
N ILE A 426 -4.08 -23.95 -10.66
CA ILE A 426 -4.24 -22.47 -10.62
C ILE A 426 -5.59 -22.07 -10.01
N LEU A 427 -6.69 -22.74 -10.35
CA LEU A 427 -8.01 -22.47 -9.78
C LEU A 427 -8.03 -22.60 -8.24
N GLY A 428 -7.33 -23.61 -7.70
CA GLY A 428 -7.24 -23.81 -6.25
C GLY A 428 -6.31 -22.83 -5.53
N MET A 429 -5.45 -22.15 -6.28
CA MET A 429 -4.48 -21.16 -5.79
C MET A 429 -5.02 -19.72 -5.81
N GLN A 430 -6.28 -19.49 -6.19
CA GLN A 430 -6.87 -18.14 -6.18
C GLN A 430 -7.07 -17.61 -4.75
N ASN A 431 -6.66 -16.35 -4.51
CA ASN A 431 -6.83 -15.69 -3.22
C ASN A 431 -8.27 -15.21 -2.97
N PRO A 432 -8.67 -14.96 -1.71
CA PRO A 432 -10.01 -14.44 -1.38
C PRO A 432 -10.35 -13.08 -2.01
N ASP A 433 -9.35 -12.23 -2.26
CA ASP A 433 -9.48 -10.94 -2.95
C ASP A 433 -9.81 -11.07 -4.45
N GLY A 434 -9.67 -12.27 -5.02
CA GLY A 434 -9.93 -12.59 -6.42
C GLY A 434 -8.68 -12.60 -7.31
N GLY A 435 -7.55 -12.10 -6.81
CA GLY A 435 -6.27 -12.16 -7.52
C GLY A 435 -5.51 -13.47 -7.27
N TRP A 436 -4.31 -13.52 -7.83
CA TRP A 436 -3.34 -14.60 -7.59
C TRP A 436 -1.99 -14.00 -7.20
N ALA A 437 -1.36 -14.63 -6.21
CA ALA A 437 0.04 -14.43 -5.83
C ALA A 437 0.92 -15.45 -6.58
N ALA A 438 2.24 -15.41 -6.41
CA ALA A 438 3.13 -16.28 -7.18
C ALA A 438 3.08 -17.75 -6.74
N PHE A 439 3.22 -18.03 -5.44
CA PHE A 439 3.46 -19.38 -4.93
C PHE A 439 2.40 -19.85 -3.91
N ASP A 440 1.87 -18.94 -3.09
CA ASP A 440 1.03 -19.29 -1.94
C ASP A 440 -0.33 -18.60 -1.95
N VAL A 441 -1.29 -19.21 -1.25
CA VAL A 441 -2.60 -18.59 -0.95
C VAL A 441 -2.57 -17.88 0.40
N GLU A 442 -3.30 -16.78 0.51
CA GLU A 442 -3.52 -16.01 1.76
C GLU A 442 -2.21 -15.55 2.43
N ASN A 443 -1.14 -15.41 1.65
CA ASN A 443 0.17 -14.92 2.09
C ASN A 443 0.23 -13.36 2.03
N ASP A 444 -0.79 -12.72 2.61
CA ASP A 444 -1.05 -11.28 2.50
C ASP A 444 -0.85 -10.51 3.82
N LYS A 445 -0.14 -11.13 4.78
CA LYS A 445 0.05 -10.60 6.14
C LYS A 445 1.13 -9.53 6.19
N LEU A 446 0.91 -8.41 5.47
CA LEU A 446 1.87 -7.30 5.31
C LEU A 446 2.40 -6.70 6.62
N PHE A 447 1.74 -6.93 7.75
CA PHE A 447 2.28 -6.53 9.05
C PHE A 447 3.59 -7.27 9.39
N LEU A 448 3.85 -8.45 8.82
CA LEU A 448 5.10 -9.20 9.00
C LEU A 448 6.32 -8.41 8.51
N ASN A 449 6.13 -7.53 7.53
CA ASN A 449 7.20 -6.65 7.06
C ASN A 449 7.67 -5.64 8.12
N LYS A 450 6.97 -5.53 9.26
CA LYS A 450 7.35 -4.69 10.40
C LYS A 450 8.20 -5.41 11.45
N ILE A 451 8.48 -6.70 11.27
CA ILE A 451 9.45 -7.43 12.10
C ILE A 451 10.84 -6.80 11.87
N PRO A 452 11.65 -6.53 12.92
CA PRO A 452 12.98 -5.92 12.76
C PRO A 452 13.91 -6.61 11.75
N PHE A 453 13.75 -7.92 11.56
CA PHE A 453 14.46 -8.69 10.53
C PHE A 453 14.07 -8.32 9.08
N SER A 454 12.85 -7.83 8.86
CA SER A 454 12.27 -7.55 7.53
C SER A 454 12.55 -6.13 7.04
N ASP A 455 13.82 -5.74 6.96
CA ASP A 455 14.21 -4.41 6.50
C ASP A 455 14.11 -4.20 4.96
N MET A 456 13.73 -5.24 4.22
CA MET A 456 13.52 -5.24 2.76
C MET A 456 12.04 -5.35 2.33
N ASP A 457 11.08 -5.34 3.27
CA ASP A 457 9.63 -5.46 3.01
C ASP A 457 9.23 -6.68 2.14
N SER A 458 9.97 -7.80 2.24
CA SER A 458 9.88 -8.94 1.32
C SER A 458 9.37 -10.23 1.96
N LEU A 459 8.65 -10.18 3.09
CA LEU A 459 8.19 -11.39 3.78
C LEU A 459 6.85 -11.95 3.30
N CYS A 460 6.15 -11.26 2.39
CA CYS A 460 4.81 -11.64 1.95
C CYS A 460 4.72 -11.84 0.42
N ASP A 461 3.86 -12.78 0.01
CA ASP A 461 3.51 -13.11 -1.37
C ASP A 461 2.04 -12.73 -1.63
N THR A 462 1.81 -11.46 -1.93
CA THR A 462 0.47 -10.92 -2.18
C THR A 462 0.00 -11.16 -3.60
N SER A 463 -1.32 -11.15 -3.82
CA SER A 463 -1.87 -11.05 -5.17
C SER A 463 -1.25 -9.88 -5.95
N CYS A 464 -1.03 -10.06 -7.25
CA CYS A 464 -0.48 -9.02 -8.13
C CYS A 464 -1.17 -8.97 -9.50
N ALA A 465 -1.15 -7.80 -10.12
CA ALA A 465 -1.93 -7.51 -11.32
C ALA A 465 -1.35 -8.15 -12.59
N ASP A 466 -0.03 -8.23 -12.69
CA ASP A 466 0.70 -8.93 -13.76
C ASP A 466 0.32 -10.41 -13.83
N ILE A 467 0.45 -11.14 -12.72
CA ILE A 467 0.10 -12.57 -12.64
C ILE A 467 -1.39 -12.79 -12.90
N THR A 468 -2.25 -11.96 -12.28
CA THR A 468 -3.70 -12.08 -12.50
C THR A 468 -4.06 -11.85 -13.97
N GLY A 469 -3.43 -10.87 -14.63
CA GLY A 469 -3.59 -10.61 -16.06
C GLY A 469 -3.19 -11.81 -16.92
N ARG A 470 -2.04 -12.43 -16.64
CA ARG A 470 -1.59 -13.65 -17.33
C ARG A 470 -2.57 -14.81 -17.20
N ILE A 471 -3.08 -15.04 -15.99
CA ILE A 471 -4.05 -16.12 -15.74
C ILE A 471 -5.36 -15.87 -16.49
N LEU A 472 -5.83 -14.61 -16.53
CA LEU A 472 -7.00 -14.23 -17.33
C LEU A 472 -6.77 -14.51 -18.82
N GLU A 473 -5.57 -14.25 -19.34
CA GLU A 473 -5.17 -14.55 -20.72
C GLU A 473 -5.21 -16.07 -20.98
N ALA A 474 -4.57 -16.86 -20.12
CA ALA A 474 -4.51 -18.32 -20.24
C ALA A 474 -5.92 -18.94 -20.20
N PHE A 475 -6.73 -18.58 -19.21
CA PHE A 475 -8.10 -19.09 -19.08
C PHE A 475 -9.02 -18.58 -20.19
N GLY A 476 -8.83 -17.34 -20.65
CA GLY A 476 -9.56 -16.77 -21.78
C GLY A 476 -9.28 -17.55 -23.06
N LEU A 477 -8.02 -17.86 -23.34
CA LEU A 477 -7.62 -18.66 -24.50
C LEU A 477 -8.16 -20.09 -24.40
N MET A 478 -8.08 -20.72 -23.22
CA MET A 478 -8.69 -22.04 -22.99
C MET A 478 -10.18 -22.06 -23.32
N MET A 479 -10.94 -21.06 -22.83
CA MET A 479 -12.38 -20.99 -23.06
C MET A 479 -12.72 -20.75 -24.54
N LYS A 480 -11.93 -19.97 -25.28
CA LYS A 480 -12.11 -19.77 -26.73
C LYS A 480 -11.86 -21.03 -27.57
N ARG A 481 -11.06 -21.99 -27.09
CA ARG A 481 -10.70 -23.22 -27.83
C ARG A 481 -11.65 -24.41 -27.59
N GLU A 482 -12.78 -24.19 -26.92
CA GLU A 482 -13.80 -25.18 -26.52
C GLU A 482 -13.26 -26.37 -25.69
N LEU A 483 -13.63 -26.41 -24.41
CA LEU A 483 -13.25 -27.51 -23.51
C LEU A 483 -14.14 -28.74 -23.71
N LYS A 484 -13.53 -29.91 -23.99
CA LYS A 484 -14.24 -31.22 -23.98
C LYS A 484 -14.77 -31.62 -22.60
N ARG A 485 -14.37 -30.93 -21.52
CA ARG A 485 -14.84 -31.13 -20.15
C ARG A 485 -15.72 -29.96 -19.70
N PRO A 486 -17.06 -30.06 -19.81
CA PRO A 486 -17.97 -28.94 -19.53
C PRO A 486 -17.97 -28.47 -18.07
N VAL A 487 -17.46 -29.27 -17.13
CA VAL A 487 -17.40 -28.93 -15.69
C VAL A 487 -16.35 -27.85 -15.39
N LEU A 488 -15.26 -27.77 -16.17
CA LEU A 488 -14.17 -26.83 -15.89
C LEU A 488 -14.52 -25.40 -16.34
N SER A 489 -15.23 -25.24 -17.45
CA SER A 489 -15.54 -23.92 -18.03
C SER A 489 -16.27 -22.97 -17.07
N PRO A 490 -17.31 -23.39 -16.33
CA PRO A 490 -17.96 -22.52 -15.33
C PRO A 490 -17.02 -22.08 -14.21
N MET A 491 -16.11 -22.96 -13.77
CA MET A 491 -15.14 -22.65 -12.71
C MET A 491 -14.12 -21.61 -13.19
N LEU A 492 -13.57 -21.78 -14.40
CA LEU A 492 -12.67 -20.81 -15.03
C LEU A 492 -13.37 -19.45 -15.16
N ARG A 493 -14.58 -19.41 -15.71
CA ARG A 493 -15.35 -18.17 -15.87
C ARG A 493 -15.57 -17.47 -14.53
N HIS A 494 -15.96 -18.20 -13.48
CA HIS A 494 -16.17 -17.63 -12.16
C HIS A 494 -14.87 -17.06 -11.57
N ALA A 495 -13.76 -17.79 -11.68
CA ALA A 495 -12.45 -17.34 -11.23
C ALA A 495 -12.01 -16.06 -11.97
N CYS A 496 -12.23 -16.00 -13.29
CA CYS A 496 -11.89 -14.82 -14.11
C CYS A 496 -12.71 -13.59 -13.73
N ILE A 497 -14.01 -13.72 -13.45
CA ILE A 497 -14.86 -12.60 -12.97
C ILE A 497 -14.31 -12.02 -11.66
N ARG A 498 -13.82 -12.88 -10.77
CA ARG A 498 -13.16 -12.46 -9.53
C ARG A 498 -11.81 -11.79 -9.81
N GLY A 499 -11.02 -12.32 -10.75
CA GLY A 499 -9.76 -11.72 -11.22
C GLY A 499 -9.95 -10.31 -11.82
N ILE A 500 -10.98 -10.13 -12.65
CA ILE A 500 -11.34 -8.81 -13.20
C ILE A 500 -11.74 -7.83 -12.07
N THR A 501 -12.44 -8.32 -11.04
CA THR A 501 -12.78 -7.51 -9.86
C THR A 501 -11.54 -7.09 -9.08
N TYR A 502 -10.57 -7.99 -8.94
CA TYR A 502 -9.28 -7.69 -8.35
C TYR A 502 -8.50 -6.63 -9.16
N LEU A 503 -8.39 -6.79 -10.49
CA LEU A 503 -7.74 -5.80 -11.36
C LEU A 503 -8.42 -4.44 -11.26
N ALA A 504 -9.77 -4.40 -11.23
CA ALA A 504 -10.51 -3.15 -11.03
C ALA A 504 -10.17 -2.46 -9.69
N SER A 505 -9.94 -3.23 -8.63
CA SER A 505 -9.62 -2.70 -7.30
C SER A 505 -8.17 -2.22 -7.14
N THR A 506 -7.28 -2.64 -8.05
CA THR A 506 -5.83 -2.38 -8.00
C THR A 506 -5.32 -1.47 -9.11
N GLN A 507 -6.20 -1.06 -10.05
CA GLN A 507 -5.85 -0.09 -11.08
C GLN A 507 -5.52 1.26 -10.43
N GLU A 508 -4.38 1.84 -10.80
CA GLU A 508 -3.98 3.16 -10.36
C GLU A 508 -4.90 4.24 -10.94
N SER A 509 -4.94 5.41 -10.30
CA SER A 509 -5.78 6.52 -10.75
C SER A 509 -5.42 7.06 -12.13
N ASN A 510 -4.21 6.77 -12.62
CA ASN A 510 -3.75 7.10 -13.96
C ASN A 510 -4.05 6.01 -15.01
N GLY A 511 -4.71 4.91 -14.62
CA GLY A 511 -5.07 3.80 -15.49
C GLY A 511 -4.06 2.65 -15.54
N ALA A 512 -2.86 2.80 -14.99
CA ALA A 512 -1.83 1.77 -15.00
C ALA A 512 -2.05 0.70 -13.92
N TRP A 513 -1.37 -0.44 -14.06
CA TRP A 513 -1.23 -1.43 -12.99
C TRP A 513 0.23 -1.60 -12.61
N PHE A 514 0.50 -1.73 -11.31
CA PHE A 514 1.82 -2.01 -10.77
C PHE A 514 2.32 -3.40 -11.21
N GLY A 515 3.55 -3.47 -11.72
CA GLY A 515 4.23 -4.72 -12.04
C GLY A 515 5.08 -5.15 -10.86
N ARG A 516 4.82 -6.34 -10.33
CA ARG A 516 5.52 -6.86 -9.14
C ARG A 516 6.79 -7.63 -9.53
N TRP A 517 6.77 -8.28 -10.69
CA TRP A 517 7.82 -9.20 -11.15
C TRP A 517 8.58 -8.72 -12.39
N GLY A 518 8.06 -7.71 -13.10
CA GLY A 518 8.73 -7.03 -14.20
C GLY A 518 8.64 -5.52 -14.02
N CYS A 519 9.71 -4.81 -14.39
CA CYS A 519 9.81 -3.36 -14.18
C CYS A 519 8.95 -2.57 -15.18
N ASN A 520 7.95 -1.79 -14.76
CA ASN A 520 7.16 -1.83 -13.53
C ASN A 520 5.69 -1.63 -13.95
N TYR A 521 5.25 -0.39 -14.15
CA TYR A 521 3.89 -0.08 -14.58
C TYR A 521 3.63 -0.52 -16.02
N ILE A 522 4.64 -0.45 -16.90
CA ILE A 522 4.50 -0.92 -18.29
C ILE A 522 4.23 -2.44 -18.30
N TYR A 523 4.98 -3.20 -17.51
CA TYR A 523 4.83 -4.65 -17.38
C TYR A 523 3.45 -5.04 -16.81
N GLY A 524 3.07 -4.46 -15.66
CA GLY A 524 1.78 -4.75 -15.03
C GLY A 524 0.60 -4.40 -15.93
N THR A 525 0.67 -3.25 -16.59
CA THR A 525 -0.39 -2.78 -17.51
C THR A 525 -0.50 -3.64 -18.76
N CYS A 526 0.62 -4.08 -19.33
CA CYS A 526 0.65 -5.00 -20.46
C CYS A 526 -0.14 -6.29 -20.15
N HIS A 527 0.22 -6.99 -19.07
CA HIS A 527 -0.40 -8.27 -18.76
C HIS A 527 -1.88 -8.15 -18.37
N ALA A 528 -2.26 -7.08 -17.66
CA ALA A 528 -3.66 -6.78 -17.41
C ALA A 528 -4.44 -6.58 -18.72
N LEU A 529 -3.91 -5.79 -19.67
CA LEU A 529 -4.55 -5.57 -20.96
C LEU A 529 -4.66 -6.84 -21.81
N CYS A 530 -3.60 -7.65 -21.90
CA CYS A 530 -3.63 -8.93 -22.63
C CYS A 530 -4.71 -9.87 -22.08
N GLY A 531 -4.81 -10.00 -20.76
CA GLY A 531 -5.84 -10.83 -20.12
C GLY A 531 -7.25 -10.30 -20.33
N LEU A 532 -7.46 -8.99 -20.16
CA LEU A 532 -8.76 -8.33 -20.29
C LEU A 532 -9.34 -8.40 -21.71
N ALA A 533 -8.51 -8.52 -22.75
CA ALA A 533 -8.94 -8.64 -24.14
C ALA A 533 -9.90 -9.81 -24.41
N TYR A 534 -9.85 -10.86 -23.59
CA TYR A 534 -10.74 -12.02 -23.72
C TYR A 534 -12.14 -11.81 -23.14
N TYR A 535 -12.37 -10.72 -22.41
CA TYR A 535 -13.59 -10.50 -21.62
C TYR A 535 -14.34 -9.21 -21.98
N MET A 536 -13.94 -8.54 -23.06
CA MET A 536 -14.55 -7.28 -23.53
C MET A 536 -16.07 -7.39 -23.77
N GLU A 537 -16.53 -8.51 -24.32
CA GLU A 537 -17.96 -8.75 -24.60
C GLU A 537 -18.72 -9.38 -23.42
N ASP A 538 -17.99 -10.05 -22.52
CA ASP A 538 -18.54 -10.84 -21.42
C ASP A 538 -18.76 -10.02 -20.13
N ASP A 539 -17.96 -8.97 -19.90
CA ASP A 539 -18.02 -8.15 -18.69
C ASP A 539 -17.89 -6.66 -18.99
N LYS A 540 -19.00 -5.93 -18.81
CA LYS A 540 -19.11 -4.49 -19.11
C LYS A 540 -18.13 -3.61 -18.34
N ARG A 541 -17.56 -4.09 -17.22
CA ARG A 541 -16.55 -3.35 -16.46
C ARG A 541 -15.23 -3.23 -17.23
N VAL A 542 -14.93 -4.22 -18.07
CA VAL A 542 -13.64 -4.35 -18.76
C VAL A 542 -13.35 -3.13 -19.63
N SER A 543 -14.32 -2.63 -20.39
CA SER A 543 -14.14 -1.43 -21.22
C SER A 543 -13.73 -0.20 -20.40
N GLY A 544 -14.26 -0.06 -19.18
CA GLY A 544 -13.92 1.02 -18.25
C GLY A 544 -12.51 0.90 -17.66
N LEU A 545 -11.96 -0.31 -17.57
CA LEU A 545 -10.58 -0.56 -17.13
C LEU A 545 -9.58 -0.36 -18.26
N VAL A 546 -9.91 -0.83 -19.47
CA VAL A 546 -9.03 -0.83 -20.64
C VAL A 546 -8.76 0.59 -21.15
N ALA A 547 -9.78 1.43 -21.27
CA ALA A 547 -9.63 2.75 -21.90
C ALA A 547 -8.58 3.67 -21.21
N PRO A 548 -8.60 3.84 -19.87
CA PRO A 548 -7.57 4.62 -19.17
C PRO A 548 -6.16 4.01 -19.32
N ALA A 549 -6.04 2.68 -19.29
CA ALA A 549 -4.77 1.99 -19.43
C ALA A 549 -4.12 2.19 -20.82
N LEU A 550 -4.93 2.13 -21.89
CA LEU A 550 -4.46 2.42 -23.24
C LEU A 550 -4.01 3.88 -23.38
N GLN A 551 -4.76 4.82 -22.80
CA GLN A 551 -4.38 6.23 -22.79
C GLN A 551 -3.08 6.45 -22.03
N TRP A 552 -2.90 5.77 -20.89
CA TRP A 552 -1.67 5.82 -20.12
C TRP A 552 -0.48 5.31 -20.91
N LEU A 553 -0.55 4.12 -21.52
CA LEU A 553 0.54 3.58 -22.34
C LEU A 553 0.92 4.56 -23.46
N LYS A 554 -0.05 5.10 -24.19
CA LYS A 554 0.21 6.11 -25.23
C LYS A 554 0.90 7.36 -24.67
N SER A 555 0.50 7.82 -23.49
CA SER A 555 1.14 8.97 -22.83
C SER A 555 2.57 8.72 -22.36
N LYS A 556 2.98 7.45 -22.28
CA LYS A 556 4.33 7.02 -21.87
C LYS A 556 5.23 6.63 -23.04
N GLN A 557 4.76 6.77 -24.28
CA GLN A 557 5.60 6.56 -25.46
C GLN A 557 6.65 7.67 -25.54
N ASN A 558 7.92 7.29 -25.69
CA ASN A 558 9.02 8.22 -25.86
C ASN A 558 8.98 8.88 -27.25
N ASP A 559 9.73 9.96 -27.43
CA ASP A 559 9.84 10.68 -28.71
C ASP A 559 10.41 9.80 -29.83
N ASP A 560 11.31 8.86 -29.48
CA ASP A 560 11.88 7.88 -30.40
C ASP A 560 10.89 6.79 -30.85
N GLY A 561 9.72 6.72 -30.23
CA GLY A 561 8.65 5.76 -30.53
C GLY A 561 8.64 4.52 -29.65
N GLY A 562 9.68 4.27 -28.86
CA GLY A 562 9.71 3.15 -27.92
C GLY A 562 9.14 3.51 -26.54
N TRP A 563 9.31 2.60 -25.59
CA TRP A 563 8.94 2.76 -24.18
C TRP A 563 10.08 2.33 -23.26
N GLY A 564 10.23 3.02 -22.14
CA GLY A 564 11.23 2.72 -21.12
C GLY A 564 10.87 3.29 -19.75
N GLU A 565 11.12 2.50 -18.72
CA GLU A 565 10.83 2.74 -17.32
C GLU A 565 11.99 2.20 -16.46
N PRO A 566 12.60 3.04 -15.61
CA PRO A 566 13.76 2.65 -14.83
C PRO A 566 13.35 1.88 -13.58
N LEU A 567 14.27 1.09 -13.03
CA LEU A 567 14.11 0.41 -11.73
C LEU A 567 13.80 1.40 -10.58
N LEU A 568 14.17 2.67 -10.72
CA LEU A 568 13.81 3.72 -9.75
C LEU A 568 12.30 3.98 -9.69
N SER A 569 11.51 3.58 -10.70
CA SER A 569 10.05 3.66 -10.70
C SER A 569 9.41 2.97 -9.49
N TYR A 570 10.01 1.90 -8.95
CA TYR A 570 9.56 1.22 -7.74
C TYR A 570 9.63 2.10 -6.47
N ARG A 571 10.62 3.01 -6.38
CA ARG A 571 10.82 3.90 -5.22
C ARG A 571 10.13 5.24 -5.38
N THR A 572 10.00 5.72 -6.61
CA THR A 572 9.42 7.03 -6.92
C THR A 572 8.28 6.89 -7.94
N PRO A 573 7.11 6.39 -7.50
CA PRO A 573 5.92 6.33 -8.36
C PRO A 573 5.51 7.72 -8.85
N GLY A 574 5.31 7.87 -10.15
CA GLY A 574 4.72 9.08 -10.75
C GLY A 574 5.71 10.21 -11.10
N THR A 575 7.00 10.11 -10.77
CA THR A 575 8.00 11.00 -11.39
C THR A 575 8.16 10.62 -12.87
N GLN A 576 8.12 11.60 -13.77
CA GLN A 576 8.56 11.41 -15.16
C GLN A 576 10.07 11.16 -15.17
N LEU A 577 10.47 9.94 -14.82
CA LEU A 577 11.81 9.46 -15.08
C LEU A 577 11.80 9.03 -16.54
N GLN A 578 12.00 9.99 -17.46
CA GLN A 578 12.23 9.65 -18.86
C GLN A 578 13.50 8.80 -18.92
N GLN A 579 13.35 7.53 -19.24
CA GLN A 579 14.46 6.65 -19.60
C GLN A 579 14.40 6.39 -21.10
N GLN A 580 15.56 6.12 -21.68
CA GLN A 580 15.67 5.57 -23.03
C GLN A 580 14.77 4.34 -23.17
N SER A 581 14.19 4.20 -24.35
CA SER A 581 13.36 3.06 -24.71
C SER A 581 14.16 1.76 -24.60
N THR A 582 13.54 0.70 -24.08
CA THR A 582 14.13 -0.64 -24.04
C THR A 582 13.33 -1.63 -24.90
N PRO A 583 13.98 -2.69 -25.43
CA PRO A 583 13.32 -3.71 -26.25
C PRO A 583 12.18 -4.41 -25.52
N SER A 584 12.43 -4.93 -24.31
CA SER A 584 11.43 -5.63 -23.50
C SER A 584 10.20 -4.76 -23.21
N GLN A 585 10.40 -3.53 -22.76
CA GLN A 585 9.32 -2.64 -22.36
C GLN A 585 8.55 -2.06 -23.55
N THR A 586 9.23 -1.82 -24.67
CA THR A 586 8.57 -1.50 -25.95
C THR A 586 7.72 -2.66 -26.42
N ALA A 587 8.21 -3.90 -26.33
CA ALA A 587 7.44 -5.08 -26.67
C ALA A 587 6.21 -5.24 -25.77
N TRP A 588 6.33 -5.05 -24.45
CA TRP A 588 5.19 -5.10 -23.52
C TRP A 588 4.15 -4.02 -23.82
N ALA A 589 4.57 -2.78 -24.06
CA ALA A 589 3.65 -1.71 -24.44
C ALA A 589 2.90 -2.07 -25.75
N LEU A 590 3.61 -2.58 -26.75
CA LEU A 590 3.01 -3.04 -28.00
C LEU A 590 2.04 -4.21 -27.79
N MET A 591 2.39 -5.21 -26.98
CA MET A 591 1.50 -6.33 -26.65
C MET A 591 0.19 -5.84 -26.04
N GLY A 592 0.25 -4.92 -25.08
CA GLY A 592 -0.94 -4.32 -24.47
C GLY A 592 -1.78 -3.50 -25.44
N LEU A 593 -1.16 -2.72 -26.33
CA LEU A 593 -1.86 -1.91 -27.33
C LEU A 593 -2.49 -2.77 -28.44
N LEU A 594 -1.75 -3.74 -28.98
CA LEU A 594 -2.20 -4.65 -30.05
C LEU A 594 -3.39 -5.52 -29.63
N ALA A 595 -3.56 -5.76 -28.33
CA ALA A 595 -4.69 -6.52 -27.81
C ALA A 595 -6.04 -5.79 -27.95
N HIS A 596 -6.05 -4.46 -28.15
CA HIS A 596 -7.27 -3.65 -28.12
C HIS A 596 -7.40 -2.62 -29.26
N LEU A 597 -6.31 -2.25 -29.92
CA LEU A 597 -6.28 -1.18 -30.92
C LEU A 597 -6.03 -1.74 -32.33
N PRO A 598 -6.53 -1.05 -33.38
CA PRO A 598 -6.23 -1.44 -34.75
C PRO A 598 -4.74 -1.26 -35.06
N LEU A 599 -4.22 -2.10 -35.96
CA LEU A 599 -2.82 -2.05 -36.42
C LEU A 599 -2.41 -0.69 -37.03
N THR A 600 -3.39 0.14 -37.40
CA THR A 600 -3.20 1.48 -37.97
C THR A 600 -2.97 2.56 -36.90
N ASP A 601 -3.01 2.23 -35.61
CA ASP A 601 -2.77 3.19 -34.54
C ASP A 601 -1.31 3.72 -34.60
N PRO A 602 -1.10 5.05 -34.64
CA PRO A 602 0.24 5.63 -34.79
C PRO A 602 1.22 5.22 -33.67
N ALA A 603 0.73 4.98 -32.46
CA ALA A 603 1.59 4.57 -31.35
C ALA A 603 2.19 3.18 -31.62
N ILE A 604 1.40 2.27 -32.18
CA ILE A 604 1.84 0.92 -32.55
C ILE A 604 2.87 0.98 -33.68
N GLU A 605 2.60 1.75 -34.75
CA GLU A 605 3.53 1.89 -35.88
C GLU A 605 4.90 2.41 -35.42
N ARG A 606 4.90 3.45 -34.57
CA ARG A 606 6.14 4.03 -34.03
C ARG A 606 6.93 3.06 -33.17
N GLY A 607 6.27 2.28 -32.31
CA GLY A 607 6.94 1.26 -31.49
C GLY A 607 7.54 0.13 -32.32
N ILE A 608 6.82 -0.34 -33.35
CA ILE A 608 7.33 -1.35 -34.28
C ILE A 608 8.54 -0.84 -35.04
N ARG A 609 8.47 0.40 -35.57
CA ARG A 609 9.62 1.04 -36.24
C ARG A 609 10.83 1.13 -35.31
N TRP A 610 10.62 1.49 -34.04
CA TRP A 610 11.70 1.54 -33.07
C TRP A 610 12.34 0.17 -32.83
N LEU A 611 11.56 -0.92 -32.70
CA LEU A 611 12.11 -2.29 -32.58
C LEU A 611 12.90 -2.69 -33.81
N VAL A 612 12.38 -2.46 -35.02
CA VAL A 612 13.09 -2.77 -36.27
C VAL A 612 14.41 -1.99 -36.34
N CYS A 613 14.43 -0.71 -35.98
CA CYS A 613 15.63 0.14 -36.05
C CYS A 613 16.66 -0.14 -34.94
N SER A 614 16.23 -0.69 -33.81
CA SER A 614 17.10 -0.97 -32.65
C SER A 614 17.69 -2.38 -32.64
N GLN A 615 17.29 -3.25 -33.57
CA GLN A 615 17.82 -4.60 -33.71
C GLN A 615 19.31 -4.56 -34.11
N GLN A 616 20.13 -5.40 -33.50
CA GLN A 616 21.57 -5.48 -33.76
C GLN A 616 21.99 -6.90 -34.16
N PRO A 617 22.94 -7.05 -35.10
CA PRO A 617 23.49 -8.35 -35.45
C PRO A 617 24.27 -8.95 -34.28
N GLU A 618 24.08 -10.24 -34.03
CA GLU A 618 24.74 -10.97 -32.94
C GLU A 618 25.99 -11.72 -33.44
N LYS A 619 26.88 -12.09 -32.52
CA LYS A 619 28.03 -12.96 -32.83
C LYS A 619 27.52 -14.37 -33.16
N GLY A 620 27.09 -14.61 -34.40
CA GLY A 620 26.50 -15.87 -34.84
C GLY A 620 25.55 -15.67 -36.03
N ASN A 621 24.46 -16.45 -36.07
CA ASN A 621 23.36 -16.29 -37.02
C ASN A 621 22.23 -15.46 -36.41
N GLY A 622 21.59 -14.61 -37.22
CA GLY A 622 20.46 -13.79 -36.80
C GLY A 622 20.84 -12.46 -36.14
N ALA A 623 19.84 -11.82 -35.54
CA ALA A 623 19.97 -10.52 -34.88
C ALA A 623 19.07 -10.46 -33.66
N SER A 624 19.53 -9.80 -32.60
CA SER A 624 18.81 -9.66 -31.33
C SER A 624 18.73 -8.19 -30.93
N TRP A 625 18.17 -7.92 -29.75
CA TRP A 625 18.15 -6.59 -29.17
C TRP A 625 19.02 -6.57 -27.91
N PRO A 626 20.15 -5.86 -27.92
CA PRO A 626 20.95 -5.73 -26.71
C PRO A 626 20.20 -4.85 -25.72
N GLU A 627 19.87 -5.43 -24.58
CA GLU A 627 19.28 -4.71 -23.46
C GLU A 627 20.38 -4.39 -22.44
N ALA A 628 21.19 -3.39 -22.78
CA ALA A 628 22.04 -2.73 -21.80
C ALA A 628 21.25 -1.56 -21.21
N PRO A 629 21.07 -1.47 -19.88
CA PRO A 629 20.94 -0.15 -19.29
C PRO A 629 22.19 0.62 -19.71
N ASN A 630 22.04 1.81 -20.26
CA ASN A 630 23.17 2.65 -20.64
C ASN A 630 23.31 3.78 -19.62
N LYS A 631 24.54 3.92 -19.12
CA LYS A 631 25.19 5.09 -18.50
C LYS A 631 24.26 6.29 -18.27
N MET A 632 23.83 6.41 -17.02
CA MET A 632 23.23 7.66 -16.53
C MET A 632 24.30 8.75 -16.50
N MET A 633 24.02 9.87 -17.19
CA MET A 633 24.61 11.17 -16.92
C MET A 633 24.52 11.48 -15.43
N ASP A 634 25.52 12.19 -14.90
CA ASP A 634 25.60 12.68 -13.52
C ASP A 634 24.24 13.14 -12.97
N PHE A 635 23.62 12.30 -12.17
CA PHE A 635 22.49 12.66 -11.33
C PHE A 635 22.79 12.20 -9.91
N PHE A 636 22.94 13.19 -9.06
CA PHE A 636 23.15 13.08 -7.62
C PHE A 636 22.20 12.04 -6.97
N PRO A 637 22.66 11.33 -5.94
CA PRO A 637 21.90 10.23 -5.35
C PRO A 637 20.64 10.75 -4.64
N ILE A 638 19.46 10.49 -5.23
CA ILE A 638 18.16 10.78 -4.61
C ILE A 638 17.78 9.61 -3.70
N PHE A 639 18.32 9.63 -2.49
CA PHE A 639 17.77 8.88 -1.36
C PHE A 639 16.87 9.83 -0.56
N ASN A 640 15.65 9.36 -0.26
CA ASN A 640 14.49 10.10 0.25
C ASN A 640 13.79 10.95 -0.82
N ARG A 641 12.44 11.00 -0.75
CA ARG A 641 11.67 12.04 -1.45
C ARG A 641 12.33 13.37 -1.09
N ALA A 642 12.98 14.00 -2.07
CA ALA A 642 13.69 15.24 -1.81
C ALA A 642 12.68 16.26 -1.26
N ARG A 643 13.04 16.91 -0.15
CA ARG A 643 12.27 18.08 0.29
C ARG A 643 12.25 19.06 -0.88
N PRO A 644 11.09 19.61 -1.27
CA PRO A 644 11.06 20.60 -2.34
C PRO A 644 11.98 21.76 -1.98
N ALA A 645 12.66 22.31 -2.99
CA ALA A 645 13.56 23.43 -2.78
C ALA A 645 12.85 24.57 -2.04
N THR A 646 13.52 25.14 -1.06
CA THR A 646 13.05 26.35 -0.37
C THR A 646 13.03 27.50 -1.36
N VAL A 647 11.88 28.15 -1.49
CA VAL A 647 11.75 29.34 -2.32
C VAL A 647 12.08 30.56 -1.45
N PRO A 648 13.15 31.33 -1.72
CA PRO A 648 13.62 32.38 -0.82
C PRO A 648 12.61 33.51 -0.57
N THR A 649 11.65 33.70 -1.47
CA THR A 649 10.59 34.71 -1.33
C THR A 649 9.44 34.25 -0.45
N ASP A 650 9.35 32.97 -0.09
CA ASP A 650 8.28 32.47 0.75
C ASP A 650 8.46 32.96 2.20
N LYS A 651 7.37 33.41 2.82
CA LYS A 651 7.33 33.67 4.25
C LYS A 651 7.15 32.36 5.00
N VAL A 652 8.16 31.97 5.77
CA VAL A 652 8.16 30.71 6.53
C VAL A 652 7.70 30.94 7.97
N VAL A 653 6.67 30.22 8.41
CA VAL A 653 6.09 30.35 9.74
C VAL A 653 5.77 28.96 10.31
N PRO A 654 6.05 28.68 11.60
CA PRO A 654 5.78 27.37 12.18
C PRO A 654 4.27 27.11 12.24
N LEU A 655 3.85 25.83 12.13
CA LEU A 655 2.47 25.47 12.46
C LEU A 655 2.19 25.77 13.93
N ARG A 656 0.95 26.14 14.23
CA ARG A 656 0.49 26.35 15.61
C ARG A 656 0.57 25.04 16.38
N TYR A 657 0.78 25.14 17.70
CA TYR A 657 1.09 23.96 18.51
C TYR A 657 0.02 22.85 18.44
N TRP A 658 -1.25 23.24 18.48
CA TRP A 658 -2.39 22.31 18.45
C TRP A 658 -2.81 21.87 17.04
N ASP A 659 -2.29 22.51 16.00
CA ASP A 659 -2.42 22.06 14.62
C ASP A 659 -1.38 21.00 14.27
N ASP A 660 -0.20 21.07 14.89
CA ASP A 660 0.94 20.18 14.65
C ASP A 660 0.97 18.93 15.56
N LEU A 661 -0.16 18.22 15.63
CA LEU A 661 -0.30 16.98 16.41
C LEU A 661 -0.19 15.74 15.51
N ASP A 662 0.52 14.72 16.00
CA ASP A 662 0.90 13.55 15.20
C ASP A 662 -0.28 12.74 14.64
N TYR A 663 -1.44 12.76 15.33
CA TYR A 663 -2.66 12.12 14.84
C TYR A 663 -3.41 12.99 13.81
N LEU A 664 -3.35 14.32 13.91
CA LEU A 664 -3.96 15.23 12.91
C LEU A 664 -3.21 15.21 11.59
N ARG A 665 -1.87 15.05 11.66
CA ARG A 665 -0.99 14.85 10.51
C ARG A 665 -1.38 13.65 9.63
N ARG A 666 -2.13 12.67 10.17
CA ARG A 666 -2.48 11.41 9.48
C ARG A 666 -3.90 11.40 8.92
N LEU A 667 -4.69 12.42 9.22
CA LEU A 667 -6.09 12.52 8.85
C LEU A 667 -6.24 13.46 7.65
N CYS A 668 -6.74 12.92 6.56
CA CYS A 668 -7.09 13.69 5.36
C CYS A 668 -8.58 13.52 5.10
N HIS A 669 -9.24 14.59 4.66
CA HIS A 669 -10.67 14.60 4.39
C HIS A 669 -10.92 14.98 2.94
N ASP A 670 -11.84 14.27 2.29
CA ASP A 670 -12.53 14.72 1.07
C ASP A 670 -13.98 15.07 1.45
N PHE A 671 -14.21 16.32 1.85
CA PHE A 671 -15.51 16.78 2.36
C PHE A 671 -16.38 17.30 1.22
N THR A 672 -17.44 16.55 0.88
CA THR A 672 -18.27 16.77 -0.31
C THR A 672 -19.67 17.24 0.04
N PHE A 673 -20.10 18.35 -0.56
CA PHE A 673 -21.48 18.80 -0.55
C PHE A 673 -22.19 18.30 -1.80
N ARG A 674 -23.34 17.66 -1.63
CA ARG A 674 -24.27 17.37 -2.72
C ARG A 674 -25.32 18.47 -2.77
N PHE A 675 -25.49 19.05 -3.95
CA PHE A 675 -26.59 19.95 -4.27
C PHE A 675 -27.49 19.28 -5.30
N ASP A 676 -28.80 19.33 -5.09
CA ASP A 676 -29.80 18.93 -6.10
C ASP A 676 -30.14 20.13 -7.04
N ASP A 677 -29.14 20.98 -7.27
CA ASP A 677 -29.12 22.14 -8.14
C ASP A 677 -27.87 22.08 -9.03
N VAL A 678 -27.91 22.73 -10.19
CA VAL A 678 -26.74 22.91 -11.06
C VAL A 678 -26.04 24.20 -10.67
N LEU A 679 -24.81 24.12 -10.17
CA LEU A 679 -23.99 25.27 -9.78
C LEU A 679 -22.97 25.62 -10.86
N ASP A 680 -22.69 26.91 -11.00
CA ASP A 680 -21.66 27.47 -11.88
C ASP A 680 -20.27 27.30 -11.24
N ALA A 681 -19.51 26.31 -11.72
CA ALA A 681 -18.16 26.02 -11.24
C ALA A 681 -17.21 27.21 -11.42
N SER A 682 -17.37 28.00 -12.50
CA SER A 682 -16.52 29.16 -12.77
C SER A 682 -16.76 30.29 -11.77
N LYS A 683 -18.02 30.51 -11.35
CA LYS A 683 -18.33 31.46 -10.27
C LYS A 683 -17.76 31.01 -8.93
N LEU A 684 -17.81 29.71 -8.63
CA LEU A 684 -17.23 29.16 -7.41
C LEU A 684 -15.72 29.40 -7.38
N ASP A 685 -15.02 29.12 -8.48
CA ASP A 685 -13.58 29.38 -8.62
C ASP A 685 -13.26 30.88 -8.49
N ALA A 686 -13.95 31.73 -9.25
CA ALA A 686 -13.71 33.17 -9.22
C ALA A 686 -13.93 33.78 -7.81
N ALA A 687 -14.94 33.33 -7.08
CA ALA A 687 -15.18 33.77 -5.71
C ALA A 687 -14.08 33.29 -4.74
N LEU A 688 -13.53 32.08 -4.95
CA LEU A 688 -12.43 31.59 -4.12
C LEU A 688 -11.13 32.33 -4.42
N ALA A 689 -10.85 32.60 -5.70
CA ALA A 689 -9.73 33.42 -6.14
C ALA A 689 -9.83 34.82 -5.52
N ARG A 690 -11.02 35.41 -5.54
CA ARG A 690 -11.22 36.72 -4.93
C ARG A 690 -11.05 36.68 -3.41
N LEU A 691 -11.49 35.63 -2.73
CA LEU A 691 -11.27 35.48 -1.29
C LEU A 691 -9.79 35.50 -0.93
N THR A 692 -8.91 34.86 -1.71
CA THR A 692 -7.47 34.82 -1.41
C THR A 692 -6.78 36.18 -1.54
N GLU A 693 -7.41 37.16 -2.20
CA GLU A 693 -6.93 38.53 -2.33
C GLU A 693 -7.38 39.44 -1.16
N ILE A 694 -8.33 38.99 -0.33
CA ILE A 694 -8.90 39.80 0.75
C ILE A 694 -8.05 39.66 2.03
N GLY A 695 -7.27 40.70 2.34
CA GLY A 695 -6.48 40.75 3.57
C GLY A 695 -5.47 39.61 3.66
N ASN A 696 -5.51 38.84 4.77
CA ASN A 696 -4.60 37.70 4.99
C ASN A 696 -5.19 36.34 4.57
N TRP A 697 -6.37 36.30 3.92
CA TRP A 697 -6.98 35.04 3.47
C TRP A 697 -6.12 34.29 2.44
N GLY A 698 -5.25 35.00 1.73
CA GLY A 698 -4.25 34.41 0.85
C GLY A 698 -3.39 33.35 1.54
N GLN A 699 -3.13 33.46 2.85
CA GLN A 699 -2.32 32.50 3.59
C GLN A 699 -2.83 31.05 3.48
N LEU A 700 -4.10 30.80 3.17
CA LEU A 700 -4.62 29.46 2.87
C LEU A 700 -3.84 28.74 1.76
N GLY A 701 -3.19 29.50 0.87
CA GLY A 701 -2.27 28.98 -0.14
C GLY A 701 -0.89 28.62 0.35
N ALA A 702 -0.65 28.57 1.66
CA ALA A 702 0.60 28.06 2.21
C ALA A 702 0.87 26.61 1.77
N ARG A 703 2.15 26.28 1.62
CA ARG A 703 2.68 24.93 1.40
C ARG A 703 3.12 24.34 2.75
N LEU A 704 2.82 23.08 2.99
CA LEU A 704 3.29 22.37 4.18
C LEU A 704 4.71 21.82 3.94
N ARG A 705 5.61 22.04 4.88
CA ARG A 705 7.00 21.53 4.86
C ARG A 705 7.39 20.98 6.22
N LEU A 706 8.37 20.07 6.24
CA LEU A 706 9.06 19.64 7.47
C LEU A 706 10.40 20.37 7.58
N ASN A 707 10.65 20.98 8.74
CA ASN A 707 11.99 21.49 9.06
C ASN A 707 12.94 20.39 9.55
N ASP A 708 14.18 20.78 9.84
CA ASP A 708 15.23 19.86 10.30
C ASP A 708 14.94 19.19 11.64
N GLN A 709 13.99 19.74 12.42
CA GLN A 709 13.51 19.19 13.68
C GLN A 709 12.26 18.32 13.50
N ASN A 710 11.88 17.99 12.25
CA ASN A 710 10.69 17.20 11.92
C ASN A 710 9.35 17.83 12.36
N ARG A 711 9.33 19.17 12.50
CA ARG A 711 8.12 19.95 12.78
C ARG A 711 7.55 20.52 11.50
N LEU A 712 6.22 20.62 11.42
CA LEU A 712 5.57 21.21 10.26
C LEU A 712 5.67 22.74 10.30
N GLU A 713 5.84 23.33 9.13
CA GLU A 713 5.84 24.77 8.93
C GLU A 713 5.10 25.12 7.63
N TYR A 714 4.51 26.31 7.63
CA TYR A 714 3.87 26.94 6.48
C TYR A 714 4.92 27.71 5.70
N HIS A 715 4.98 27.47 4.40
CA HIS A 715 5.71 28.28 3.43
C HIS A 715 4.67 29.05 2.62
N ILE A 716 4.52 30.34 2.90
CA ILE A 716 3.50 31.20 2.29
C ILE A 716 4.16 31.93 1.11
N PRO A 717 3.75 31.66 -0.14
CA PRO A 717 4.29 32.37 -1.29
C PRO A 717 4.06 33.89 -1.20
N ALA A 718 5.04 34.69 -1.60
CA ALA A 718 4.89 36.15 -1.70
C ALA A 718 3.85 36.56 -2.74
N GLU A 719 3.68 35.76 -3.79
CA GLU A 719 2.69 35.93 -4.84
C GLU A 719 2.19 34.55 -5.32
N TYR A 720 0.95 34.52 -5.83
CA TYR A 720 0.35 33.32 -6.42
C TYR A 720 0.39 33.43 -7.95
N THR A 721 0.91 32.38 -8.59
CA THR A 721 1.00 32.30 -10.06
C THR A 721 0.27 31.06 -10.56
N LYS A 722 0.09 30.92 -11.89
CA LYS A 722 -0.47 29.69 -12.46
C LYS A 722 0.34 28.43 -12.09
N ALA A 723 1.66 28.56 -11.93
CA ALA A 723 2.54 27.45 -11.53
C ALA A 723 2.50 27.18 -10.01
N ARG A 724 2.25 28.22 -9.19
CA ARG A 724 2.11 28.11 -7.73
C ARG A 724 0.80 28.75 -7.28
N PRO A 725 -0.36 28.12 -7.57
CA PRO A 725 -1.65 28.71 -7.26
C PRO A 725 -1.93 28.68 -5.75
N ALA A 726 -2.85 29.53 -5.29
CA ALA A 726 -3.28 29.57 -3.89
C ALA A 726 -4.07 28.32 -3.48
N TYR A 727 -4.75 27.68 -4.42
CA TYR A 727 -5.48 26.43 -4.24
C TYR A 727 -5.54 25.72 -5.59
N ASN A 728 -5.80 24.41 -5.58
CA ASN A 728 -6.10 23.68 -6.81
C ASN A 728 -7.60 23.65 -7.02
N PHE A 729 -8.07 23.91 -8.24
CA PHE A 729 -9.48 23.84 -8.61
C PHE A 729 -9.62 22.98 -9.86
N THR A 730 -10.48 21.97 -9.79
CA THR A 730 -10.74 21.04 -10.90
C THR A 730 -12.24 20.87 -11.09
N THR A 731 -12.66 20.64 -12.32
CA THR A 731 -14.08 20.46 -12.66
C THR A 731 -14.26 19.32 -13.65
N ASN A 732 -15.25 18.47 -13.39
CA ASN A 732 -15.71 17.42 -14.29
C ASN A 732 -17.19 17.63 -14.64
N GLU A 733 -17.51 17.66 -15.92
CA GLU A 733 -18.90 17.73 -16.40
C GLU A 733 -19.31 16.38 -16.99
N TYR A 734 -20.39 15.79 -16.49
CA TYR A 734 -20.81 14.44 -16.89
C TYR A 734 -21.82 14.42 -18.04
N GLY A 735 -22.49 15.54 -18.33
CA GLY A 735 -23.47 15.63 -19.43
C GLY A 735 -24.70 14.72 -19.27
N LEU A 736 -24.94 14.15 -18.10
CA LEU A 736 -26.05 13.24 -17.77
C LEU A 736 -26.65 13.58 -16.39
N ARG A 737 -27.82 13.03 -16.08
CA ARG A 737 -28.45 13.21 -14.76
C ARG A 737 -27.73 12.37 -13.70
N ILE A 738 -27.65 12.85 -12.46
CA ILE A 738 -26.96 12.12 -11.38
C ILE A 738 -27.59 10.74 -11.13
N SER A 739 -28.89 10.57 -11.40
CA SER A 739 -29.59 9.27 -11.32
C SER A 739 -29.22 8.29 -12.43
N GLU A 740 -28.67 8.76 -13.55
CA GLU A 740 -28.19 7.93 -14.66
C GLU A 740 -26.74 7.49 -14.43
N HIS A 741 -25.98 8.24 -13.63
CA HIS A 741 -24.60 7.90 -13.28
C HIS A 741 -24.53 6.65 -12.38
N ALA A 742 -23.65 5.69 -12.72
CA ALA A 742 -23.56 4.40 -12.03
C ALA A 742 -23.31 4.53 -10.51
N LEU A 743 -22.44 5.46 -10.11
CA LEU A 743 -22.16 5.79 -8.71
C LEU A 743 -23.06 6.91 -8.17
N GLY A 744 -23.45 7.87 -9.02
CA GLY A 744 -24.20 9.05 -8.59
C GLY A 744 -25.61 8.70 -8.13
N LYS A 745 -26.22 7.68 -8.75
CA LYS A 745 -27.54 7.18 -8.36
C LYS A 745 -27.58 6.53 -6.97
N GLN A 746 -26.42 6.10 -6.46
CA GLN A 746 -26.28 5.45 -5.15
C GLN A 746 -25.94 6.45 -4.04
N LEU A 747 -25.61 7.71 -4.36
CA LEU A 747 -25.41 8.74 -3.35
C LEU A 747 -26.73 9.00 -2.62
N PRO A 748 -26.72 9.05 -1.27
CA PRO A 748 -27.88 9.39 -0.48
C PRO A 748 -28.59 10.67 -0.95
N LYS A 749 -29.92 10.65 -0.86
CA LYS A 749 -30.81 11.78 -1.16
C LYS A 749 -31.68 12.10 0.05
N ALA A 750 -32.01 13.37 0.23
CA ALA A 750 -32.97 13.79 1.25
C ALA A 750 -34.34 13.11 1.02
N GLY A 751 -34.97 12.61 2.08
CA GLY A 751 -36.33 12.05 2.03
C GLY A 751 -36.47 10.63 1.45
N GLN A 752 -35.40 9.96 1.01
CA GLN A 752 -35.45 8.55 0.63
C GLN A 752 -35.55 7.64 1.87
N ASP A 753 -36.38 6.58 1.81
CA ASP A 753 -36.30 5.49 2.78
C ASP A 753 -34.98 4.73 2.56
N GLN A 754 -34.09 4.83 3.53
CA GLN A 754 -32.75 4.23 3.51
C GLN A 754 -32.64 3.13 4.56
N SER A 755 -33.70 2.35 4.70
CA SER A 755 -33.71 1.09 5.45
C SER A 755 -32.63 0.11 5.00
N VAL A 756 -31.95 0.33 3.86
CA VAL A 756 -30.76 -0.41 3.39
C VAL A 756 -29.49 0.43 3.63
N LEU A 757 -28.46 -0.16 4.25
CA LEU A 757 -27.16 0.50 4.46
C LEU A 757 -26.62 1.00 3.11
N SER A 758 -26.54 2.31 2.95
CA SER A 758 -25.94 2.92 1.76
C SER A 758 -24.47 2.51 1.62
N PRO A 759 -23.90 2.53 0.40
CA PRO A 759 -22.48 2.24 0.20
C PRO A 759 -21.60 3.14 1.05
N SER A 760 -20.39 2.65 1.35
CA SER A 760 -19.42 3.43 2.10
C SER A 760 -19.08 4.74 1.38
N PRO A 761 -18.86 5.87 2.11
CA PRO A 761 -18.45 7.15 1.51
C PRO A 761 -17.29 7.02 0.51
N ALA A 762 -16.34 6.12 0.78
CA ALA A 762 -15.16 5.87 -0.04
C ALA A 762 -15.49 5.33 -1.44
N VAL A 763 -16.64 4.67 -1.63
CA VAL A 763 -17.10 4.15 -2.94
C VAL A 763 -17.32 5.30 -3.94
N PHE A 764 -17.64 6.51 -3.44
CA PHE A 764 -17.89 7.68 -4.27
C PHE A 764 -16.63 8.45 -4.66
N ALA A 765 -15.44 8.02 -4.21
CA ALA A 765 -14.17 8.68 -4.53
C ALA A 765 -13.98 9.05 -6.02
N PRO A 766 -14.33 8.19 -7.00
CA PRO A 766 -14.14 8.51 -8.42
C PRO A 766 -14.98 9.69 -8.95
N ILE A 767 -16.06 10.07 -8.26
CA ILE A 767 -16.94 11.17 -8.67
C ILE A 767 -16.85 12.40 -7.78
N VAL A 768 -16.23 12.28 -6.61
CA VAL A 768 -16.08 13.41 -5.67
C VAL A 768 -14.65 13.95 -5.63
N ARG A 769 -13.69 13.31 -6.31
CA ARG A 769 -12.29 13.67 -6.22
C ARG A 769 -11.57 13.53 -7.56
N HIS A 770 -10.70 14.49 -7.87
CA HIS A 770 -9.80 14.41 -9.02
C HIS A 770 -8.71 13.33 -8.81
N PRO A 771 -8.25 12.63 -9.86
CA PRO A 771 -7.16 11.64 -9.76
C PRO A 771 -5.88 12.14 -9.07
N ASP A 772 -5.54 13.42 -9.25
CA ASP A 772 -4.34 14.06 -8.67
C ASP A 772 -4.53 14.62 -7.25
N SER A 773 -5.72 14.44 -6.66
CA SER A 773 -5.98 14.96 -5.32
C SER A 773 -5.08 14.31 -4.26
N PRO A 774 -4.53 15.11 -3.33
CA PRO A 774 -3.68 14.59 -2.26
C PRO A 774 -4.48 13.71 -1.28
N ARG A 775 -3.84 12.66 -0.74
CA ARG A 775 -4.50 11.63 0.09
C ARG A 775 -3.82 11.38 1.43
N LYS A 776 -2.54 11.73 1.54
CA LYS A 776 -1.72 11.56 2.74
C LYS A 776 -0.76 12.72 2.89
N LEU A 777 -0.32 13.03 4.11
CA LEU A 777 0.59 14.16 4.39
C LEU A 777 1.79 14.22 3.43
N ALA A 778 2.37 13.06 3.10
CA ALA A 778 3.49 12.93 2.18
C ALA A 778 3.24 13.57 0.81
N ASP A 779 1.99 13.64 0.35
CA ASP A 779 1.63 14.26 -0.93
C ASP A 779 1.77 15.79 -0.85
N TRP A 780 1.57 16.40 0.33
CA TRP A 780 1.81 17.84 0.55
C TRP A 780 3.27 18.15 0.86
N ILE A 781 3.90 17.45 1.80
CA ILE A 781 5.23 17.83 2.30
C ILE A 781 6.36 17.61 1.29
N TYR A 782 6.17 16.69 0.34
CA TYR A 782 7.15 16.37 -0.70
C TYR A 782 6.81 16.96 -2.08
N THR A 783 5.80 17.83 -2.17
CA THR A 783 5.50 18.54 -3.41
C THR A 783 5.18 20.00 -3.13
N ASP A 784 5.27 20.88 -4.12
CA ASP A 784 4.97 22.31 -3.96
C ASP A 784 3.49 22.65 -4.17
N ARG A 785 2.59 21.82 -3.61
CA ARG A 785 1.12 21.96 -3.76
C ARG A 785 0.45 22.72 -2.60
N PRO A 786 -0.60 23.51 -2.87
CA PRO A 786 -1.37 24.18 -1.84
C PRO A 786 -2.05 23.18 -0.89
N GLN A 787 -2.44 23.65 0.29
CA GLN A 787 -3.18 22.83 1.25
C GLN A 787 -4.59 22.47 0.79
N LEU A 788 -5.25 23.36 0.05
CA LEU A 788 -6.61 23.19 -0.44
C LEU A 788 -6.64 22.66 -1.87
N HIS A 789 -7.46 21.63 -2.09
CA HIS A 789 -7.86 21.19 -3.42
C HIS A 789 -9.38 21.09 -3.50
N ILE A 790 -9.96 21.87 -4.41
CA ILE A 790 -11.39 21.91 -4.71
C ILE A 790 -11.67 21.09 -5.96
N HIS A 791 -12.65 20.21 -5.90
CA HIS A 791 -13.14 19.46 -7.06
C HIS A 791 -14.64 19.63 -7.20
N VAL A 792 -15.10 19.98 -8.41
CA VAL A 792 -16.52 20.18 -8.71
C VAL A 792 -16.98 19.19 -9.78
N SER A 793 -17.98 18.37 -9.46
CA SER A 793 -18.59 17.45 -10.41
C SER A 793 -19.98 17.93 -10.77
N VAL A 794 -20.20 18.28 -12.03
CA VAL A 794 -21.45 18.88 -12.53
C VAL A 794 -22.23 17.84 -13.33
N PHE A 795 -23.47 17.60 -12.90
CA PHE A 795 -24.48 16.80 -13.61
C PHE A 795 -25.55 17.72 -14.18
N GLN A 796 -26.42 17.19 -15.05
CA GLN A 796 -27.53 17.98 -15.62
C GLN A 796 -28.55 18.46 -14.56
N ASP A 797 -28.62 17.79 -13.41
CA ASP A 797 -29.62 18.01 -12.35
C ASP A 797 -29.03 18.06 -10.93
N ALA A 798 -27.70 18.09 -10.80
CA ALA A 798 -27.03 18.12 -9.50
C ALA A 798 -25.59 18.62 -9.63
N THR A 799 -24.99 19.05 -8.52
CA THR A 799 -23.56 19.37 -8.45
C THR A 799 -22.97 18.84 -7.15
N LEU A 800 -21.77 18.28 -7.22
CA LEU A 800 -20.98 17.89 -6.07
C LEU A 800 -19.80 18.86 -5.93
N VAL A 801 -19.62 19.44 -4.74
CA VAL A 801 -18.49 20.33 -4.45
C VAL A 801 -17.67 19.71 -3.32
N THR A 802 -16.42 19.34 -3.61
CA THR A 802 -15.52 18.67 -2.67
C THR A 802 -14.36 19.57 -2.30
N VAL A 803 -14.03 19.59 -1.00
CA VAL A 803 -12.81 20.23 -0.47
C VAL A 803 -11.94 19.16 0.17
N SER A 804 -10.76 18.93 -0.43
CA SER A 804 -9.73 18.01 0.05
C SER A 804 -8.66 18.75 0.84
N TYR A 805 -8.36 18.29 2.06
CA TYR A 805 -7.40 18.92 2.97
C TYR A 805 -6.84 17.95 4.05
N VAL A 806 -5.70 18.30 4.65
CA VAL A 806 -5.18 17.63 5.86
C VAL A 806 -5.81 18.25 7.10
N HIS A 807 -6.17 17.45 8.10
CA HIS A 807 -6.82 17.93 9.34
C HIS A 807 -5.99 18.96 10.13
N THR A 808 -4.69 19.11 9.85
CA THR A 808 -3.86 20.20 10.40
C THR A 808 -4.35 21.59 10.00
N LEU A 809 -5.15 21.73 8.92
CA LEU A 809 -5.62 23.03 8.43
C LEU A 809 -6.77 23.61 9.25
N PHE A 810 -7.81 22.83 9.56
CA PHE A 810 -8.92 23.31 10.38
C PHE A 810 -9.74 22.18 11.02
N ASP A 811 -10.41 22.53 12.13
CA ASP A 811 -11.51 21.75 12.70
C ASP A 811 -12.86 22.04 12.02
N ALA A 812 -13.94 21.42 12.51
CA ALA A 812 -15.27 21.58 11.93
C ALA A 812 -15.78 23.05 11.94
N ILE A 813 -15.46 23.84 12.96
CA ILE A 813 -15.96 25.23 13.06
C ILE A 813 -15.09 26.17 12.22
N ALA A 814 -13.78 25.98 12.19
CA ALA A 814 -12.89 26.71 11.28
C ALA A 814 -13.21 26.38 9.81
N ARG A 815 -13.57 25.14 9.48
CA ARG A 815 -14.10 24.77 8.16
C ARG A 815 -15.36 25.55 7.78
N THR A 816 -16.32 25.69 8.71
CA THR A 816 -17.52 26.52 8.48
C THR A 816 -17.15 27.99 8.27
N THR A 817 -16.14 28.48 8.98
CA THR A 817 -15.65 29.85 8.84
C THR A 817 -15.09 30.10 7.44
N PHE A 818 -14.29 29.15 6.91
CA PHE A 818 -13.82 29.16 5.53
C PHE A 818 -14.98 29.23 4.52
N PHE A 819 -15.98 28.33 4.65
CA PHE A 819 -17.12 28.34 3.72
C PHE A 819 -17.95 29.62 3.80
N LYS A 820 -18.18 30.17 4.99
CA LYS A 820 -18.91 31.43 5.15
C LYS A 820 -18.19 32.59 4.46
N ALA A 821 -16.87 32.68 4.61
CA ALA A 821 -16.07 33.70 3.92
C ALA A 821 -16.12 33.54 2.40
N TRP A 822 -15.98 32.31 1.89
CA TRP A 822 -16.10 32.03 0.46
C TRP A 822 -17.49 32.37 -0.10
N ILE A 823 -18.55 32.01 0.63
CA ILE A 823 -19.94 32.31 0.25
C ILE A 823 -20.21 33.83 0.31
N ALA A 824 -19.64 34.56 1.26
CA ALA A 824 -19.81 36.01 1.34
C ALA A 824 -19.29 36.69 0.06
N VAL A 825 -18.10 36.30 -0.41
CA VAL A 825 -17.54 36.76 -1.69
C VAL A 825 -18.40 36.32 -2.87
N LEU A 826 -18.84 35.06 -2.89
CA LEU A 826 -19.73 34.52 -3.95
C LEU A 826 -21.04 35.33 -4.07
N ARG A 827 -21.51 35.92 -2.97
CA ARG A 827 -22.72 36.76 -2.93
C ARG A 827 -22.44 38.25 -3.16
N GLY A 828 -21.20 38.64 -3.43
CA GLY A 828 -20.79 40.03 -3.60
C GLY A 828 -20.79 40.85 -2.31
N ARG A 829 -20.65 40.19 -1.15
CA ARG A 829 -20.65 40.80 0.19
C ARG A 829 -19.28 40.69 0.85
N GLU A 830 -18.27 41.25 0.19
CA GLU A 830 -16.88 41.20 0.67
C GLU A 830 -16.70 41.88 2.05
N ASP A 831 -17.59 42.81 2.41
CA ASP A 831 -17.65 43.46 3.72
C ASP A 831 -18.05 42.51 4.86
N GLU A 832 -18.73 41.40 4.55
CA GLU A 832 -19.06 40.34 5.51
C GLU A 832 -17.89 39.35 5.73
N VAL A 833 -16.79 39.45 4.97
CA VAL A 833 -15.61 38.57 5.13
C VAL A 833 -14.84 38.97 6.40
N PRO A 834 -14.74 38.09 7.41
CA PRO A 834 -14.07 38.43 8.65
C PRO A 834 -12.55 38.57 8.43
N PRO A 835 -11.87 39.46 9.18
CA PRO A 835 -10.41 39.58 9.11
C PRO A 835 -9.73 38.26 9.50
N PHE A 836 -8.96 37.67 8.58
CA PHE A 836 -8.22 36.44 8.81
C PHE A 836 -7.17 36.62 9.92
N ILE A 837 -7.12 35.69 10.88
CA ILE A 837 -6.11 35.67 11.94
C ILE A 837 -4.84 35.00 11.39
N PRO A 838 -3.74 35.77 11.18
CA PRO A 838 -2.53 35.27 10.54
C PRO A 838 -1.96 34.01 11.22
N PHE A 839 -1.34 33.11 10.46
CA PHE A 839 -0.80 31.86 10.99
C PHE A 839 0.31 32.06 12.03
N GLU A 840 1.00 33.20 12.01
CA GLU A 840 2.02 33.58 12.99
C GLU A 840 1.45 33.83 14.38
N HIS A 841 0.16 34.17 14.46
CA HIS A 841 -0.54 34.38 15.72
C HIS A 841 -1.15 33.05 16.16
N ASP A 842 -0.70 32.50 17.30
CA ASP A 842 -1.22 31.27 17.91
C ASP A 842 -1.95 31.61 19.24
N PRO A 843 -3.29 31.80 19.20
CA PRO A 843 -4.11 32.09 20.39
C PRO A 843 -4.02 31.03 21.49
N LEU A 844 -3.74 29.77 21.13
CA LEU A 844 -3.77 28.63 22.06
C LEU A 844 -2.35 28.17 22.46
N ARG A 845 -1.31 28.94 22.11
CA ARG A 845 0.10 28.58 22.32
C ARG A 845 0.42 28.22 23.77
N THR A 846 -0.10 28.99 24.72
CA THR A 846 0.17 28.84 26.16
C THR A 846 -0.79 27.88 26.85
N LEU A 847 -1.83 27.41 26.17
CA LEU A 847 -2.83 26.51 26.74
C LEU A 847 -2.16 25.22 27.26
N GLY A 848 -2.28 24.94 28.56
CA GLY A 848 -1.72 23.76 29.21
C GLY A 848 -0.21 23.81 29.51
N THR A 849 0.44 24.97 29.42
CA THR A 849 1.89 25.08 29.70
C THR A 849 2.21 25.17 31.19
N GLU A 850 1.39 25.90 31.96
CA GLU A 850 1.65 26.21 33.38
C GLU A 850 0.57 25.67 34.33
N ALA A 851 -0.53 25.12 33.80
CA ALA A 851 -1.65 24.69 34.62
C ALA A 851 -1.37 23.34 35.32
N PRO A 852 -1.72 23.19 36.62
CA PRO A 852 -1.57 21.92 37.31
C PRO A 852 -2.49 20.85 36.70
N VAL A 853 -2.01 19.61 36.62
CA VAL A 853 -2.78 18.47 36.08
C VAL A 853 -3.81 17.91 37.06
N LYS A 854 -3.57 18.06 38.38
CA LYS A 854 -4.40 17.46 39.46
C LYS A 854 -5.88 17.88 39.45
N PRO A 855 -6.26 19.11 39.09
CA PRO A 855 -7.67 19.51 39.03
C PRO A 855 -8.50 18.79 37.97
N TYR A 856 -7.87 18.07 37.02
CA TYR A 856 -8.62 17.32 36.01
C TYR A 856 -9.48 16.24 36.67
N SER A 857 -10.79 16.26 36.41
CA SER A 857 -11.77 15.37 37.07
C SER A 857 -11.46 13.88 36.89
N ASN A 858 -10.83 13.53 35.77
CA ASN A 858 -10.43 12.18 35.43
C ASN A 858 -8.94 11.90 35.66
N PHE A 859 -8.20 12.76 36.37
CA PHE A 859 -6.77 12.60 36.64
C PHE A 859 -6.44 11.21 37.22
N GLY A 860 -7.15 10.79 38.27
CA GLY A 860 -6.96 9.48 38.91
C GLY A 860 -7.49 8.28 38.11
N ARG A 861 -8.14 8.52 36.97
CA ARG A 861 -8.70 7.48 36.08
C ARG A 861 -7.97 7.39 34.75
N ALA A 862 -6.99 8.26 34.50
CA ALA A 862 -6.16 8.18 33.31
C ALA A 862 -5.24 6.95 33.38
N LEU A 863 -5.27 6.12 32.34
CA LEU A 863 -4.39 4.95 32.25
C LEU A 863 -2.93 5.41 32.19
N SER A 864 -2.08 4.73 32.97
CA SER A 864 -0.64 5.00 33.06
C SER A 864 0.13 3.74 33.43
N GLY A 865 1.44 3.71 33.15
CA GLY A 865 2.29 2.56 33.45
C GLY A 865 1.77 1.25 32.85
N LEU A 866 1.74 0.18 33.65
CA LEU A 866 1.37 -1.17 33.19
C LEU A 866 -0.08 -1.27 32.69
N SER A 867 -1.03 -0.51 33.26
CA SER A 867 -2.44 -0.58 32.83
C SER A 867 -2.64 -0.02 31.42
N LEU A 868 -1.88 1.01 31.05
CA LEU A 868 -1.86 1.55 29.68
C LEU A 868 -1.24 0.54 28.70
N VAL A 869 -0.20 -0.18 29.10
CA VAL A 869 0.42 -1.23 28.28
C VAL A 869 -0.56 -2.39 28.05
N ILE A 870 -1.25 -2.86 29.09
CA ILE A 870 -2.25 -3.94 28.98
C ILE A 870 -3.40 -3.50 28.05
N PHE A 871 -3.89 -2.27 28.20
CA PHE A 871 -4.88 -1.71 27.28
C PHE A 871 -4.35 -1.70 25.84
N GLY A 872 -3.13 -1.20 25.62
CA GLY A 872 -2.50 -1.16 24.30
C GLY A 872 -2.39 -2.55 23.65
N LEU A 873 -1.95 -3.55 24.40
CA LEU A 873 -1.87 -4.94 23.93
C LEU A 873 -3.24 -5.53 23.58
N ARG A 874 -4.27 -5.28 24.39
CA ARG A 874 -5.64 -5.75 24.12
C ARG A 874 -6.25 -5.05 22.92
N TYR A 875 -6.05 -3.75 22.82
CA TYR A 875 -6.49 -2.98 21.67
C TYR A 875 -5.81 -3.47 20.40
N LEU A 876 -4.49 -3.70 20.44
CA LEU A 876 -3.74 -4.31 19.32
C LEU A 876 -4.25 -5.70 18.97
N TRP A 877 -4.53 -6.55 19.97
CA TRP A 877 -5.12 -7.86 19.76
C TRP A 877 -6.48 -7.78 19.04
N GLU A 878 -7.31 -6.81 19.42
CA GLU A 878 -8.61 -6.57 18.76
C GLU A 878 -8.43 -6.07 17.31
N LEU A 879 -7.43 -5.23 17.03
CA LEU A 879 -7.11 -4.78 15.67
C LEU A 879 -6.57 -5.92 14.81
N LEU A 880 -5.74 -6.80 15.37
CA LEU A 880 -5.18 -7.97 14.69
C LEU A 880 -6.26 -8.97 14.29
N TRP A 881 -7.23 -9.23 15.17
CA TRP A 881 -8.28 -10.23 14.93
C TRP A 881 -9.39 -9.73 14.00
N TYR A 882 -9.66 -8.43 14.02
CA TYR A 882 -10.68 -7.81 13.18
C TYR A 882 -10.05 -6.74 12.30
N GLN A 883 -9.35 -7.12 11.23
CA GLN A 883 -8.53 -6.17 10.45
C GLN A 883 -9.34 -5.19 9.61
N LYS A 884 -10.52 -5.61 9.11
CA LYS A 884 -11.35 -4.79 8.22
C LYS A 884 -12.26 -3.85 9.02
N GLU A 885 -12.43 -2.65 8.50
CA GLU A 885 -13.39 -1.65 8.98
C GLU A 885 -14.31 -1.26 7.82
N GLU A 886 -15.58 -1.09 8.15
CA GLU A 886 -16.61 -0.63 7.22
C GLU A 886 -17.23 0.64 7.79
N GLU A 887 -17.44 1.63 6.93
CA GLU A 887 -18.09 2.88 7.28
C GLU A 887 -19.33 3.07 6.44
N HIS A 888 -20.47 3.33 7.07
CA HIS A 888 -21.74 3.57 6.37
C HIS A 888 -22.39 4.86 6.87
N PRO A 889 -23.05 5.62 5.97
CA PRO A 889 -23.90 6.72 6.36
C PRO A 889 -25.22 6.18 6.93
N ILE A 890 -25.70 6.81 7.99
CA ILE A 890 -26.97 6.50 8.66
C ILE A 890 -27.81 7.76 8.71
N ARG A 891 -29.07 7.63 8.26
CA ARG A 891 -30.11 8.65 8.43
C ARG A 891 -30.99 8.29 9.63
N LEU A 892 -31.13 9.21 10.58
CA LEU A 892 -32.12 9.12 11.66
C LEU A 892 -33.21 10.15 11.41
N PRO A 893 -34.46 9.73 11.14
CA PRO A 893 -35.56 10.65 10.90
C PRO A 893 -35.79 11.60 12.08
N ARG A 894 -36.22 12.83 11.77
CA ARG A 894 -36.54 13.85 12.78
C ARG A 894 -37.47 13.31 13.88
N ARG A 895 -38.54 12.62 13.49
CA ARG A 895 -39.56 12.07 14.39
C ARG A 895 -38.97 11.05 15.37
N CYS A 896 -38.17 10.11 14.86
CA CYS A 896 -37.44 9.15 15.68
C CYS A 896 -36.59 9.86 16.75
N VAL A 897 -35.83 10.89 16.37
CA VAL A 897 -34.98 11.62 17.33
C VAL A 897 -35.81 12.41 18.35
N GLU A 898 -36.90 13.04 17.93
CA GLU A 898 -37.84 13.74 18.83
C GLU A 898 -38.48 12.77 19.84
N GLN A 899 -38.91 11.59 19.40
CA GLN A 899 -39.47 10.53 20.26
C GLN A 899 -38.46 9.98 21.25
N LEU A 900 -37.23 9.68 20.80
CA LEU A 900 -36.15 9.21 21.67
C LEU A 900 -35.84 10.26 22.74
N LYS A 901 -35.81 11.55 22.36
CA LYS A 901 -35.58 12.66 23.30
C LYS A 901 -36.72 12.82 24.29
N GLU A 902 -37.97 12.71 23.85
CA GLU A 902 -39.12 12.81 24.74
C GLU A 902 -39.17 11.64 25.73
N SER A 903 -38.85 10.42 25.27
CA SER A 903 -38.77 9.22 26.10
C SER A 903 -37.70 9.36 27.19
N ALA A 904 -36.49 9.78 26.82
CA ALA A 904 -35.41 10.06 27.77
C ALA A 904 -35.80 11.15 28.79
N ARG A 905 -36.49 12.21 28.33
CA ARG A 905 -36.94 13.31 29.20
C ARG A 905 -38.01 12.86 30.20
N LYS A 906 -38.97 12.04 29.77
CA LYS A 906 -40.03 11.52 30.64
C LYS A 906 -39.47 10.66 31.77
N GLU A 907 -38.50 9.79 31.46
CA GLU A 907 -37.84 8.97 32.48
C GLU A 907 -37.03 9.80 33.47
N LEU A 908 -36.25 10.79 33.00
CA LEU A 908 -35.48 11.68 33.88
C LEU A 908 -36.38 12.54 34.78
N ALA A 909 -37.54 12.97 34.28
CA ALA A 909 -38.54 13.66 35.09
C ALA A 909 -39.14 12.75 36.17
N ALA A 910 -39.40 11.48 35.86
CA ALA A 910 -39.91 10.50 36.82
C ALA A 910 -38.88 10.13 37.91
N MET A 911 -37.57 10.27 37.63
CA MET A 911 -36.49 9.99 38.57
C MET A 911 -36.10 11.17 39.48
N SER A 912 -36.71 12.36 39.33
CA SER A 912 -36.39 13.55 40.13
C SER A 912 -37.39 13.72 41.30
N PRO A 913 -36.99 13.49 42.57
CA PRO A 913 -37.92 13.41 43.71
C PRO A 913 -38.46 14.77 44.23
N ASP A 914 -37.91 15.91 43.80
CA ASP A 914 -38.37 17.24 44.23
C ASP A 914 -39.05 17.99 43.08
N ASN A 915 -40.33 18.34 43.26
CA ASN A 915 -41.19 19.06 42.30
C ASN A 915 -40.69 20.47 41.87
N GLU A 916 -39.52 20.92 42.34
CA GLU A 916 -38.89 22.19 41.94
C GLU A 916 -37.58 22.03 41.13
N ALA A 917 -36.97 20.84 41.08
CA ALA A 917 -35.78 20.61 40.28
C ALA A 917 -36.16 20.30 38.82
N LYS A 918 -36.07 21.31 37.93
CA LYS A 918 -36.28 21.12 36.48
C LYS A 918 -35.42 19.95 35.98
N ALA A 919 -36.05 18.97 35.33
CA ALA A 919 -35.37 17.82 34.73
C ALA A 919 -34.14 18.28 33.90
N PRO A 920 -33.00 17.58 33.99
CA PRO A 920 -31.76 18.00 33.35
C PRO A 920 -31.95 18.16 31.84
N PHE A 921 -31.49 19.30 31.30
CA PHE A 921 -31.61 19.60 29.88
C PHE A 921 -30.87 18.58 29.03
N LEU A 922 -31.56 17.95 28.08
CA LEU A 922 -30.97 17.11 27.03
C LEU A 922 -31.08 17.80 25.67
N SER A 923 -29.96 17.87 24.96
CA SER A 923 -29.97 18.19 23.53
C SER A 923 -30.27 16.93 22.72
N GLU A 924 -30.74 17.11 21.49
CA GLU A 924 -30.87 15.99 20.55
C GLU A 924 -29.52 15.34 20.24
N GLY A 925 -28.43 16.11 20.22
CA GLY A 925 -27.07 15.56 20.06
C GLY A 925 -26.68 14.58 21.17
N ASP A 926 -27.19 14.76 22.40
CA ASP A 926 -26.96 13.81 23.49
C ASP A 926 -27.70 12.50 23.24
N VAL A 927 -28.93 12.59 22.73
CA VAL A 927 -29.81 11.46 22.46
C VAL A 927 -29.34 10.66 21.25
N VAL A 928 -28.92 11.34 20.18
CA VAL A 928 -28.35 10.70 18.98
C VAL A 928 -27.06 9.96 19.33
N MET A 929 -26.19 10.57 20.13
CA MET A 929 -24.98 9.90 20.63
C MET A 929 -25.33 8.71 21.54
N ALA A 930 -26.32 8.86 22.43
CA ALA A 930 -26.75 7.79 23.32
C ALA A 930 -27.34 6.60 22.56
N TRP A 931 -28.15 6.87 21.54
CA TRP A 931 -28.65 5.86 20.61
C TRP A 931 -27.50 5.12 19.92
N TRP A 932 -26.51 5.85 19.40
CA TRP A 932 -25.35 5.25 18.75
C TRP A 932 -24.57 4.35 19.72
N VAL A 933 -24.25 4.84 20.92
CA VAL A 933 -23.53 4.08 21.96
C VAL A 933 -24.27 2.79 22.31
N ARG A 934 -25.60 2.85 22.51
CA ARG A 934 -26.40 1.66 22.77
C ARG A 934 -26.38 0.70 21.59
N THR A 935 -26.58 1.22 20.38
CA THR A 935 -26.63 0.43 19.14
C THR A 935 -25.34 -0.35 18.90
N ILE A 936 -24.18 0.32 19.01
CA ILE A 936 -22.87 -0.33 18.85
C ILE A 936 -22.56 -1.29 20.00
N THR A 937 -22.91 -0.93 21.25
CA THR A 937 -22.68 -1.81 22.40
C THR A 937 -23.46 -3.11 22.26
N THR A 938 -24.73 -3.03 21.88
CA THR A 938 -25.57 -4.21 21.58
C THR A 938 -24.98 -5.04 20.45
N ALA A 939 -24.50 -4.40 19.37
CA ALA A 939 -23.93 -5.09 18.22
C ALA A 939 -22.58 -5.77 18.51
N LEU A 940 -21.74 -5.15 19.35
CA LEU A 940 -20.45 -5.71 19.74
C LEU A 940 -20.59 -6.78 20.84
N ASN A 941 -21.67 -6.74 21.62
CA ASN A 941 -21.98 -7.63 22.74
C ASN A 941 -20.78 -7.86 23.69
N PRO A 942 -20.21 -6.79 24.28
CA PRO A 942 -19.08 -6.93 25.21
C PRO A 942 -19.53 -7.57 26.53
N ALA A 943 -18.56 -7.99 27.35
CA ALA A 943 -18.83 -8.51 28.70
C ALA A 943 -19.69 -7.51 29.52
N PRO A 944 -20.68 -7.96 30.30
CA PRO A 944 -21.64 -7.07 30.97
C PRO A 944 -21.01 -6.02 31.89
N ASN A 945 -19.88 -6.34 32.51
CA ASN A 945 -19.13 -5.44 33.40
C ASN A 945 -18.05 -4.61 32.68
N ARG A 946 -17.94 -4.70 31.35
CA ARG A 946 -16.90 -3.99 30.61
C ARG A 946 -17.18 -2.49 30.63
N THR A 947 -16.16 -1.70 30.98
CA THR A 947 -16.21 -0.24 30.91
C THR A 947 -16.22 0.20 29.45
N ILE A 948 -17.08 1.16 29.13
CA ILE A 948 -17.15 1.82 27.84
C ILE A 948 -16.71 3.27 28.03
N MET A 949 -15.66 3.67 27.32
CA MET A 949 -15.20 5.05 27.30
C MET A 949 -15.67 5.70 26.00
N VAL A 950 -16.56 6.70 26.12
CA VAL A 950 -17.00 7.52 24.99
C VAL A 950 -16.26 8.85 25.04
N MET A 951 -15.38 9.08 24.08
CA MET A 951 -14.64 10.31 23.90
C MET A 951 -15.42 11.24 22.96
N ASN A 952 -15.97 12.33 23.49
CA ASN A 952 -16.77 13.30 22.75
C ASN A 952 -15.97 14.59 22.50
N VAL A 953 -16.00 15.10 21.27
CA VAL A 953 -15.23 16.29 20.86
C VAL A 953 -16.07 17.57 21.00
N PHE A 954 -15.50 18.62 21.58
CA PHE A 954 -16.13 19.95 21.61
C PHE A 954 -15.13 21.07 21.31
N ASN A 955 -15.58 22.10 20.59
CA ASN A 955 -14.78 23.30 20.32
C ASN A 955 -14.75 24.23 21.55
N VAL A 956 -13.62 24.91 21.76
CA VAL A 956 -13.35 25.76 22.94
C VAL A 956 -13.24 27.24 22.65
N TRP A 957 -13.56 27.72 21.44
CA TRP A 957 -13.53 29.15 21.13
C TRP A 957 -14.30 29.99 22.14
N ALA A 958 -15.55 29.61 22.43
CA ALA A 958 -16.38 30.31 23.41
C ALA A 958 -15.89 30.18 24.87
N LEU A 959 -14.96 29.27 25.16
CA LEU A 959 -14.34 29.18 26.48
C LEU A 959 -13.15 30.12 26.61
N PHE A 960 -12.42 30.40 25.54
CA PHE A 960 -11.21 31.24 25.56
C PHE A 960 -11.35 32.42 24.60
N GLU A 961 -12.55 33.00 24.51
CA GLU A 961 -12.89 34.07 23.55
C GLU A 961 -11.91 35.25 23.69
N GLU A 962 -11.46 35.53 24.91
CA GLU A 962 -10.51 36.61 25.19
C GLU A 962 -9.11 36.40 24.60
N TRP A 963 -8.78 35.18 24.14
CA TRP A 963 -7.50 34.87 23.50
C TRP A 963 -7.55 35.03 21.97
N PHE A 964 -8.74 35.15 21.37
CA PHE A 964 -8.90 35.26 19.93
C PHE A 964 -9.18 36.71 19.51
N PRO A 965 -8.38 37.29 18.59
CA PRO A 965 -8.70 38.58 17.98
C PRO A 965 -10.08 38.55 17.30
N SER A 966 -10.85 39.63 17.44
CA SER A 966 -12.19 39.78 16.84
C SER A 966 -13.14 38.60 17.10
N GLY A 967 -13.06 37.99 18.29
CA GLY A 967 -13.91 36.87 18.69
C GLY A 967 -13.65 35.57 17.92
N GLY A 968 -12.51 35.45 17.22
CA GLY A 968 -12.13 34.25 16.47
C GLY A 968 -12.84 34.06 15.13
N ALA A 969 -13.60 35.05 14.66
CA ALA A 969 -14.39 34.97 13.42
C ALA A 969 -13.54 34.72 12.15
N GLY A 970 -12.23 35.00 12.19
CA GLY A 970 -11.28 34.69 11.11
C GLY A 970 -10.24 33.63 11.49
N PHE A 971 -10.48 32.82 12.53
CA PHE A 971 -9.54 31.79 12.96
C PHE A 971 -9.67 30.53 12.08
N ILE A 972 -8.59 30.21 11.36
CA ILE A 972 -8.44 28.93 10.64
C ILE A 972 -7.39 28.09 11.38
N GLY A 973 -7.83 26.99 11.98
CA GLY A 973 -7.00 26.06 12.77
C GLY A 973 -7.86 25.12 13.62
N ASN A 974 -7.24 24.33 14.48
CA ASN A 974 -7.87 23.39 15.39
C ASN A 974 -8.00 23.98 16.80
N ALA A 975 -9.22 23.99 17.34
CA ALA A 975 -9.49 24.49 18.69
C ALA A 975 -10.56 23.65 19.40
N PHE A 976 -10.34 22.33 19.43
CA PHE A 976 -11.23 21.38 20.06
C PHE A 976 -10.52 20.55 21.12
N PHE A 977 -11.28 20.10 22.11
CA PHE A 977 -10.82 19.22 23.18
C PHE A 977 -11.90 18.21 23.54
N TYR A 978 -11.61 17.33 24.51
CA TYR A 978 -12.34 16.10 24.73
C TYR A 978 -13.11 16.10 26.05
N SER A 979 -14.31 15.56 26.01
CA SER A 979 -15.09 15.16 27.17
C SER A 979 -15.17 13.63 27.20
N TYR A 980 -14.94 13.04 28.37
CA TYR A 980 -14.94 11.58 28.55
C TYR A 980 -16.15 11.12 29.34
N THR A 981 -16.97 10.27 28.74
CA THR A 981 -18.11 9.63 29.41
C THR A 981 -17.77 8.16 29.67
N LEU A 982 -17.71 7.78 30.94
CA LEU A 982 -17.49 6.38 31.35
C LEU A 982 -18.84 5.71 31.65
N LEU A 983 -19.08 4.58 31.01
CA LEU A 983 -20.31 3.80 31.11
C LEU A 983 -19.99 2.33 31.39
N VAL A 984 -21.00 1.57 31.82
CA VAL A 984 -20.90 0.11 32.01
C VAL A 984 -21.79 -0.58 30.98
N ALA A 985 -21.26 -1.58 30.26
CA ALA A 985 -21.95 -2.22 29.15
C ALA A 985 -23.37 -2.72 29.48
N SER A 986 -23.56 -3.38 30.62
CA SER A 986 -24.89 -3.86 31.05
C SER A 986 -25.91 -2.74 31.21
N GLN A 987 -25.50 -1.61 31.81
CA GLN A 987 -26.36 -0.45 32.00
C GLN A 987 -26.71 0.21 30.67
N VAL A 988 -25.77 0.27 29.73
CA VAL A 988 -26.01 0.80 28.37
C VAL A 988 -27.02 -0.06 27.61
N ILE A 989 -26.92 -1.39 27.70
CA ILE A 989 -27.83 -2.31 27.01
C ILE A 989 -29.25 -2.23 27.61
N GLN A 990 -29.35 -2.09 28.93
CA GLN A 990 -30.62 -1.99 29.68
C GLN A 990 -31.30 -0.61 29.55
N ASP A 991 -30.58 0.43 29.13
CA ASP A 991 -31.07 1.81 28.98
C ASP A 991 -32.00 1.98 27.76
N ALA A 992 -33.20 1.42 27.84
CA ALA A 992 -34.17 1.40 26.74
C ALA A 992 -34.65 2.81 26.32
N SER A 993 -34.74 3.75 27.26
CA SER A 993 -35.16 5.14 26.99
C SER A 993 -34.01 6.06 26.59
N LEU A 994 -32.76 5.59 26.67
CA LEU A 994 -31.53 6.37 26.49
C LEU A 994 -31.29 7.45 27.58
N ALA A 995 -32.11 7.49 28.63
CA ALA A 995 -32.03 8.48 29.70
C ALA A 995 -30.70 8.43 30.45
N TYR A 996 -30.21 7.22 30.76
CA TYR A 996 -28.97 7.03 31.49
C TYR A 996 -27.75 7.50 30.69
N VAL A 997 -27.60 7.03 29.46
CA VAL A 997 -26.45 7.37 28.61
C VAL A 997 -26.47 8.85 28.21
N ALA A 998 -27.63 9.40 27.82
CA ALA A 998 -27.74 10.80 27.41
C ALA A 998 -27.45 11.77 28.57
N SER A 999 -27.99 11.50 29.77
CA SER A 999 -27.75 12.34 30.95
C SER A 999 -26.30 12.26 31.44
N LYS A 1000 -25.69 11.08 31.43
CA LYS A 1000 -24.26 10.90 31.77
C LYS A 1000 -23.35 11.67 30.82
N ASN A 1001 -23.61 11.61 29.51
CA ASN A 1001 -22.83 12.37 28.54
C ASN A 1001 -23.00 13.87 28.72
N ARG A 1002 -24.24 14.35 28.91
CA ARG A 1002 -24.48 15.77 29.17
C ARG A 1002 -23.75 16.24 30.43
N LYS A 1003 -23.80 15.46 31.52
CA LYS A 1003 -23.09 15.77 32.77
C LYS A 1003 -21.57 15.85 32.53
N ALA A 1004 -20.99 14.84 31.89
CA ALA A 1004 -19.56 14.82 31.57
C ALA A 1004 -19.16 16.01 30.68
N LEU A 1005 -19.98 16.36 29.68
CA LEU A 1005 -19.70 17.49 28.81
C LEU A 1005 -19.73 18.83 29.56
N MET A 1006 -20.69 19.02 30.47
CA MET A 1006 -20.76 20.22 31.31
C MET A 1006 -19.60 20.29 32.31
N GLU A 1007 -19.17 19.15 32.84
CA GLU A 1007 -18.03 19.05 33.75
C GLU A 1007 -16.71 19.41 33.04
N HIS A 1008 -16.43 18.82 31.87
CA HIS A 1008 -15.15 19.04 31.17
C HIS A 1008 -15.09 20.36 30.38
N ARG A 1009 -16.22 20.97 30.03
CA ARG A 1009 -16.27 22.21 29.24
C ARG A 1009 -16.14 23.45 30.14
N THR A 1010 -15.06 23.51 30.91
CA THR A 1010 -14.64 24.68 31.70
C THR A 1010 -13.19 25.04 31.40
N LYS A 1011 -12.76 26.28 31.71
CA LYS A 1011 -11.38 26.72 31.48
C LYS A 1011 -10.40 25.84 32.26
N GLU A 1012 -10.71 25.55 33.51
CA GLU A 1012 -9.86 24.78 34.42
C GLU A 1012 -9.67 23.34 33.94
N GLN A 1013 -10.74 22.68 33.50
CA GLN A 1013 -10.66 21.29 33.02
C GLN A 1013 -9.92 21.18 31.69
N VAL A 1014 -10.16 22.10 30.75
CA VAL A 1014 -9.44 22.12 29.48
C VAL A 1014 -7.96 22.41 29.70
N GLN A 1015 -7.62 23.36 30.57
CA GLN A 1015 -6.23 23.64 30.94
C GLN A 1015 -5.54 22.42 31.58
N ALA A 1016 -6.20 21.72 32.51
CA ALA A 1016 -5.63 20.54 33.14
C ALA A 1016 -5.46 19.35 32.16
N LEU A 1017 -6.45 19.09 31.30
CA LEU A 1017 -6.38 18.07 30.24
C LEU A 1017 -5.24 18.35 29.26
N THR A 1018 -5.11 19.61 28.83
CA THR A 1018 -4.05 20.02 27.89
C THR A 1018 -2.67 19.98 28.51
N SER A 1019 -2.52 20.28 29.80
CA SER A 1019 -1.28 20.04 30.55
C SER A 1019 -0.91 18.55 30.57
N MET A 1020 -1.87 17.65 30.80
CA MET A 1020 -1.62 16.20 30.74
C MET A 1020 -1.22 15.76 29.33
N GLN A 1021 -1.91 16.25 28.31
CA GLN A 1021 -1.61 15.93 26.92
C GLN A 1021 -0.20 16.44 26.53
N ARG A 1022 0.21 17.63 26.98
CA ARG A 1022 1.57 18.16 26.75
C ARG A 1022 2.66 17.36 27.45
N ALA A 1023 2.39 16.89 28.67
CA ALA A 1023 3.33 16.05 29.42
C ALA A 1023 3.44 14.62 28.85
N SER A 1024 2.45 14.19 28.05
CA SER A 1024 2.46 12.90 27.37
C SER A 1024 3.52 12.86 26.27
N PHE A 1025 4.29 11.78 26.24
CA PHE A 1025 5.35 11.56 25.26
C PHE A 1025 4.88 11.65 23.80
N THR A 1026 3.67 11.16 23.51
CA THR A 1026 3.05 11.16 22.18
C THR A 1026 2.20 12.40 21.90
N ARG A 1027 2.07 13.33 22.86
CA ARG A 1027 1.14 14.46 22.79
C ARG A 1027 -0.31 14.07 22.45
N THR A 1028 -0.68 12.82 22.74
CA THR A 1028 -2.03 12.30 22.54
C THR A 1028 -2.90 12.53 23.77
N PRO A 1029 -4.23 12.67 23.59
CA PRO A 1029 -5.15 12.76 24.71
C PRO A 1029 -5.05 11.52 25.62
N PRO A 1030 -5.25 11.66 26.94
CA PRO A 1030 -5.23 10.53 27.85
C PRO A 1030 -6.37 9.56 27.55
N VAL A 1031 -6.12 8.27 27.74
CA VAL A 1031 -7.15 7.24 27.79
C VAL A 1031 -7.64 7.13 29.23
N VAL A 1032 -8.94 7.20 29.45
CA VAL A 1032 -9.56 7.25 30.78
C VAL A 1032 -10.41 6.01 31.02
N GLY A 1033 -10.16 5.29 32.11
CA GLY A 1033 -10.91 4.09 32.50
C GLY A 1033 -9.99 3.00 33.06
N ASP A 1034 -10.37 1.73 32.82
CA ASP A 1034 -9.56 0.57 33.17
C ASP A 1034 -8.92 -0.08 31.93
N ALA A 1035 -7.95 -0.98 32.15
CA ALA A 1035 -7.20 -1.61 31.07
C ALA A 1035 -8.03 -2.53 30.16
N ASN A 1036 -9.27 -2.84 30.51
CA ASN A 1036 -10.20 -3.67 29.76
C ASN A 1036 -11.30 -2.85 29.05
N LEU A 1037 -11.20 -1.52 29.05
CA LEU A 1037 -12.24 -0.67 28.47
C LEU A 1037 -12.47 -0.95 26.97
N LEU A 1038 -13.66 -0.59 26.51
CA LEU A 1038 -14.02 -0.50 25.09
C LEU A 1038 -13.98 0.97 24.67
N PHE A 1039 -13.10 1.29 23.72
CA PHE A 1039 -12.92 2.64 23.20
C PHE A 1039 -14.00 2.98 22.17
N MET A 1040 -14.63 4.15 22.32
CA MET A 1040 -15.59 4.74 21.38
C MET A 1040 -15.33 6.24 21.25
N ALA A 1041 -15.46 6.80 20.05
CA ALA A 1041 -15.32 8.24 19.84
C ALA A 1041 -16.48 8.82 19.04
N CYS A 1042 -16.96 9.99 19.47
CA CYS A 1042 -18.04 10.73 18.82
C CYS A 1042 -17.58 12.15 18.50
N THR A 1043 -17.68 12.52 17.22
CA THR A 1043 -17.48 13.89 16.77
C THR A 1043 -18.82 14.47 16.34
N ASN A 1044 -19.37 15.37 17.15
CA ASN A 1044 -20.65 16.02 16.85
C ASN A 1044 -20.45 17.37 16.17
N GLN A 1045 -20.65 17.42 14.85
CA GLN A 1045 -20.46 18.61 14.02
C GLN A 1045 -21.76 19.38 13.80
N HIS A 1046 -22.85 19.06 14.50
CA HIS A 1046 -24.16 19.72 14.29
C HIS A 1046 -24.09 21.26 14.41
N LYS A 1047 -23.26 21.79 15.30
CA LYS A 1047 -23.06 23.25 15.47
C LYS A 1047 -22.41 23.93 14.26
N ALA A 1048 -21.78 23.17 13.36
CA ALA A 1048 -21.17 23.68 12.15
C ALA A 1048 -22.21 24.08 11.07
N ARG A 1049 -23.46 23.60 11.20
CA ARG A 1049 -24.62 23.98 10.37
C ARG A 1049 -24.38 23.87 8.86
N TYR A 1050 -23.67 22.83 8.40
CA TYR A 1050 -23.27 22.70 7.00
C TYR A 1050 -24.44 22.69 6.00
N PHE A 1051 -25.56 22.08 6.34
CA PHE A 1051 -26.76 22.06 5.50
C PHE A 1051 -27.47 23.42 5.35
N GLU A 1052 -27.07 24.42 6.15
CA GLU A 1052 -27.62 25.78 6.10
C GLU A 1052 -26.76 26.73 5.24
N LEU A 1053 -25.63 26.26 4.71
CA LEU A 1053 -24.78 27.04 3.81
C LEU A 1053 -25.53 27.36 2.51
N ASP A 1054 -25.46 28.62 2.09
CA ASP A 1054 -26.29 29.18 1.02
C ASP A 1054 -25.43 29.53 -0.22
N PHE A 1055 -25.32 28.57 -1.14
CA PHE A 1055 -24.63 28.73 -2.43
C PHE A 1055 -25.57 29.20 -3.55
N SER A 1056 -26.75 29.76 -3.22
CA SER A 1056 -27.76 30.17 -4.21
C SER A 1056 -27.23 31.10 -5.30
N ALA A 1057 -26.24 31.94 -4.99
CA ALA A 1057 -25.59 32.86 -5.95
C ALA A 1057 -24.84 32.14 -7.09
N ALA A 1058 -24.46 30.88 -6.91
CA ALA A 1058 -23.84 30.06 -7.95
C ALA A 1058 -24.87 29.21 -8.73
N VAL A 1059 -26.15 29.16 -8.33
CA VAL A 1059 -27.13 28.30 -9.00
C VAL A 1059 -27.45 28.82 -10.40
N VAL A 1060 -27.30 27.95 -11.41
CA VAL A 1060 -27.66 28.20 -12.81
C VAL A 1060 -29.06 27.69 -13.11
N ALA A 1061 -29.41 26.51 -12.59
CA ALA A 1061 -30.71 25.90 -12.78
C ALA A 1061 -31.09 25.00 -11.58
N PRO A 1062 -32.39 24.93 -11.22
CA PRO A 1062 -32.88 23.92 -10.27
C PRO A 1062 -32.84 22.53 -10.92
N GLY A 1063 -32.21 21.57 -10.24
CA GLY A 1063 -32.18 20.18 -10.70
C GLY A 1063 -33.41 19.39 -10.27
N VAL A 1064 -33.81 19.55 -9.02
CA VAL A 1064 -35.07 19.06 -8.45
C VAL A 1064 -36.02 20.24 -8.18
N PRO A 1065 -37.31 20.17 -8.57
CA PRO A 1065 -38.27 21.24 -8.29
C PRO A 1065 -38.37 21.57 -6.81
N LEU A 1066 -38.51 22.86 -6.47
CA LEU A 1066 -38.65 23.33 -5.08
C LEU A 1066 -39.88 22.74 -4.36
N SER A 1067 -40.91 22.33 -5.10
CA SER A 1067 -42.09 21.63 -4.55
C SER A 1067 -41.82 20.20 -4.11
N GLU A 1068 -40.74 19.58 -4.59
CA GLU A 1068 -40.41 18.16 -4.39
C GLU A 1068 -39.25 17.95 -3.41
N ARG A 1069 -38.76 19.02 -2.76
CA ARG A 1069 -37.62 18.96 -1.86
C ARG A 1069 -37.78 19.85 -0.63
N PRO A 1070 -37.17 19.49 0.51
CA PRO A 1070 -37.30 20.26 1.76
C PRO A 1070 -36.31 21.43 1.85
N HIS A 1071 -35.26 21.47 1.02
CA HIS A 1071 -34.20 22.48 1.07
C HIS A 1071 -34.38 23.57 0.00
N ALA A 1072 -33.93 24.78 0.33
CA ALA A 1072 -33.93 25.92 -0.60
C ALA A 1072 -32.86 25.78 -1.70
N LEU A 1073 -32.95 26.61 -2.74
CA LEU A 1073 -31.94 26.69 -3.81
C LEU A 1073 -30.53 26.91 -3.24
N GLY A 1074 -29.56 26.16 -3.76
CA GLY A 1074 -28.15 26.28 -3.40
C GLY A 1074 -27.85 25.82 -1.97
N ARG A 1075 -28.75 25.08 -1.32
CA ARG A 1075 -28.47 24.42 -0.03
C ARG A 1075 -28.10 22.95 -0.23
N PRO A 1076 -27.12 22.42 0.52
CA PRO A 1076 -26.76 21.01 0.43
C PRO A 1076 -27.93 20.10 0.80
N SER A 1077 -28.14 19.04 0.02
CA SER A 1077 -29.15 18.01 0.29
C SER A 1077 -28.56 16.79 1.01
N TYR A 1078 -27.27 16.54 0.83
CA TYR A 1078 -26.49 15.52 1.51
C TYR A 1078 -25.03 15.96 1.63
N ILE A 1079 -24.31 15.42 2.61
CA ILE A 1079 -22.89 15.69 2.82
C ILE A 1079 -22.17 14.36 2.99
N ASN A 1080 -21.19 14.13 2.13
CA ASN A 1080 -20.31 12.97 2.18
C ASN A 1080 -18.94 13.40 2.75
N ASP A 1081 -18.32 12.57 3.58
CA ASP A 1081 -16.98 12.85 4.12
C ASP A 1081 -16.16 11.58 4.09
N ILE A 1082 -15.19 11.54 3.17
CA ILE A 1082 -14.22 10.45 3.07
C ILE A 1082 -13.03 10.80 3.96
N GLU A 1083 -12.91 10.09 5.08
CA GLU A 1083 -11.78 10.22 5.99
C GLU A 1083 -10.73 9.15 5.67
N THR A 1084 -9.57 9.58 5.18
CA THR A 1084 -8.40 8.73 4.99
C THR A 1084 -7.48 8.87 6.20
N CYS A 1085 -7.20 7.75 6.86
CA CYS A 1085 -6.32 7.70 8.03
C CYS A 1085 -5.21 6.67 7.83
N GLN A 1086 -3.94 7.09 7.90
CA GLN A 1086 -2.79 6.18 7.79
C GLN A 1086 -2.15 5.90 9.15
N GLY A 1087 -2.03 4.62 9.54
CA GLY A 1087 -1.30 4.22 10.74
C GLY A 1087 -1.93 4.66 12.07
N TYR A 1088 -3.23 5.01 12.06
CA TYR A 1088 -3.99 5.28 13.28
C TYR A 1088 -5.40 4.66 13.13
N PRO A 1089 -5.73 3.60 13.88
CA PRO A 1089 -6.99 2.89 13.73
C PRO A 1089 -8.17 3.75 14.20
N THR A 1090 -9.19 3.90 13.36
CA THR A 1090 -10.40 4.70 13.63
C THR A 1090 -11.61 3.81 13.90
N ARG A 1091 -11.47 2.84 14.82
CA ARG A 1091 -12.53 1.89 15.14
C ARG A 1091 -13.55 2.47 16.12
N ASN A 1092 -14.83 2.13 15.91
CA ASN A 1092 -15.94 2.53 16.77
C ASN A 1092 -16.06 4.06 16.87
N VAL A 1093 -15.97 4.71 15.71
CA VAL A 1093 -16.04 6.17 15.57
C VAL A 1093 -17.34 6.54 14.88
N VAL A 1094 -18.03 7.56 15.40
CA VAL A 1094 -19.16 8.19 14.72
C VAL A 1094 -18.88 9.68 14.49
N ARG A 1095 -19.17 10.14 13.27
CA ARG A 1095 -19.20 11.55 12.91
C ARG A 1095 -20.66 11.95 12.67
N ILE A 1096 -21.22 12.76 13.56
CA ILE A 1096 -22.56 13.34 13.38
C ILE A 1096 -22.38 14.59 12.52
N ILE A 1097 -22.76 14.51 11.25
CA ILE A 1097 -22.57 15.59 10.28
C ILE A 1097 -23.51 16.76 10.57
N GLY A 1098 -24.77 16.47 10.91
CA GLY A 1098 -25.75 17.47 11.28
C GLY A 1098 -27.16 17.10 10.85
N LYS A 1099 -28.03 18.11 10.83
CA LYS A 1099 -29.41 17.99 10.37
C LYS A 1099 -29.55 18.53 8.97
N ASP A 1100 -30.25 17.81 8.11
CA ASP A 1100 -30.69 18.34 6.82
C ASP A 1100 -31.92 19.27 6.96
N ALA A 1101 -32.42 19.77 5.84
CA ALA A 1101 -33.58 20.66 5.81
C ALA A 1101 -34.91 19.98 6.19
N ALA A 1102 -35.01 18.65 6.11
CA ALA A 1102 -36.16 17.89 6.65
C ALA A 1102 -36.08 17.75 8.18
N GLY A 1103 -34.90 18.02 8.75
CA GLY A 1103 -34.60 17.87 10.17
C GLY A 1103 -34.06 16.49 10.54
N ASP A 1104 -33.73 15.66 9.54
CA ASP A 1104 -33.16 14.33 9.74
C ASP A 1104 -31.68 14.43 10.07
N TYR A 1105 -31.21 13.58 10.98
CA TYR A 1105 -29.80 13.52 11.37
C TYR A 1105 -29.01 12.59 10.46
N TRP A 1106 -27.87 13.07 9.97
CA TRP A 1106 -26.91 12.31 9.20
C TRP A 1106 -25.68 11.97 10.03
N LEU A 1107 -25.33 10.68 10.07
CA LEU A 1107 -24.16 10.15 10.77
C LEU A 1107 -23.29 9.36 9.80
N LEU A 1108 -21.98 9.43 9.94
CA LEU A 1108 -21.04 8.47 9.35
C LEU A 1108 -20.51 7.60 10.47
N PHE A 1109 -20.81 6.30 10.41
CA PHE A 1109 -20.45 5.36 11.46
C PHE A 1109 -19.47 4.33 10.92
N LYS A 1110 -18.28 4.23 11.55
CA LYS A 1110 -17.20 3.30 11.21
C LYS A 1110 -17.02 2.25 12.31
N THR A 1111 -17.11 0.96 11.95
CA THR A 1111 -16.89 -0.18 12.86
C THR A 1111 -16.51 -1.46 12.08
N ARG A 1112 -16.35 -2.59 12.77
CA ARG A 1112 -15.99 -3.88 12.16
C ARG A 1112 -17.17 -4.48 11.35
N PRO A 1113 -16.92 -5.14 10.21
CA PRO A 1113 -17.95 -5.73 9.35
C PRO A 1113 -19.00 -6.59 10.08
N GLY A 1114 -18.53 -7.44 11.01
CA GLY A 1114 -19.40 -8.34 11.77
C GLY A 1114 -20.46 -7.67 12.66
N ALA A 1115 -20.35 -6.36 12.93
CA ALA A 1115 -21.34 -5.61 13.72
C ALA A 1115 -22.53 -5.10 12.88
N TRP A 1116 -22.36 -4.91 11.56
CA TRP A 1116 -23.34 -4.21 10.74
C TRP A 1116 -24.69 -4.90 10.64
N ALA A 1117 -24.72 -6.24 10.60
CA ALA A 1117 -25.99 -6.98 10.58
C ALA A 1117 -26.84 -6.72 11.82
N ALA A 1118 -26.22 -6.55 13.00
CA ALA A 1118 -26.93 -6.23 14.23
C ALA A 1118 -27.30 -4.74 14.33
N ILE A 1119 -26.46 -3.85 13.82
CA ILE A 1119 -26.75 -2.40 13.72
C ILE A 1119 -27.95 -2.17 12.79
N HIS A 1120 -27.96 -2.83 11.63
CA HIS A 1120 -29.01 -2.74 10.63
C HIS A 1120 -30.37 -3.18 11.19
N ARG A 1121 -30.44 -4.34 11.86
CA ARG A 1121 -31.68 -4.79 12.52
C ARG A 1121 -32.19 -3.79 13.56
N GLN A 1122 -31.29 -3.18 14.34
CA GLN A 1122 -31.67 -2.16 15.33
C GLN A 1122 -32.17 -0.87 14.67
N LEU A 1123 -31.58 -0.47 13.54
CA LEU A 1123 -32.03 0.69 12.78
C LEU A 1123 -33.40 0.45 12.16
N VAL A 1124 -33.62 -0.70 11.50
CA VAL A 1124 -34.93 -1.07 10.93
C VAL A 1124 -36.01 -1.10 12.00
N ALA A 1125 -35.75 -1.73 13.16
CA ALA A 1125 -36.71 -1.75 14.26
C ALA A 1125 -37.06 -0.35 14.79
N LEU A 1126 -36.11 0.59 14.80
CA LEU A 1126 -36.37 1.98 15.17
C LEU A 1126 -37.28 2.67 14.15
N LEU A 1127 -37.07 2.41 12.85
CA LEU A 1127 -37.85 3.00 11.76
C LEU A 1127 -39.27 2.41 11.69
N GLU A 1128 -39.44 1.09 11.86
CA GLU A 1128 -40.75 0.42 11.86
C GLU A 1128 -41.65 0.89 13.02
N LEU A 1129 -41.07 1.18 14.19
CA LEU A 1129 -41.80 1.75 15.33
C LEU A 1129 -42.31 3.18 15.06
N ASP A 1130 -41.68 3.91 14.12
CA ASP A 1130 -42.10 5.25 13.68
C ASP A 1130 -43.22 5.19 12.64
N GLU A 1131 -43.27 4.13 11.81
CA GLU A 1131 -44.33 3.95 10.80
C GLU A 1131 -45.67 3.44 11.37
N GLN A 1132 -45.65 2.77 12.53
CA GLN A 1132 -46.84 2.20 13.19
C GLN A 1132 -47.61 3.18 14.09
N LYS A 1133 -47.15 4.43 14.24
CA LYS A 1133 -47.75 5.48 15.09
C LYS A 1133 -47.97 6.78 14.32
#